data_AF-A0A956FPZ1-F1
#
_entry.id   AF-A0A956FPZ1-F1
#
_cell.length_a   1.000
_cell.length_b   1.000
_cell.length_c   1.000
_cell.angle_alpha   90.00
_cell.angle_beta   90.00
_cell.angle_gamma   90.00
#
_symmetry.space_group_name_H-M   'P 1'
#
loop_
_entity.id
_entity.type
_entity.pdbx_description
1 polymer ?
#
loop_
_entity_poly.entity_id
_entity_poly.type
_entity_poly.pdbx_seq_one_letter_code
_entity_poly.pdbx_strand_id
1 'polypeptide(L)'
;MPVVVEDRSTRALVTVDGAIDAALIGELEAAFVALARPLVGRPPILVDLTGAPSLDAADPAVAHRLRVATLAAEGDESGPVPRVRFVNAAAAVERALVDAGLGEHLVGAAPPPADRTASERSYADVLGQLRDAFPAPTSDPARDAYFVYSIARGLDRVDRMKGERPYLGERRPLDYRRARAATLDSGMRTVEAVIEELAGYLEGLTIWGHPRTQENVIPPATIPSIVGSLLAAAYNPNVIWDEYSRRIGEAEVEAAAIVADLVGYDPAASAGIFTWGGTGTIFYGVRLGVEKAAPGAFKRGIRGDLKVVASEVSHYAKLSALGWLGLGTDNLVTIPADADNAIDLEALEVELRRLCAAGERIACIMPTMGTTDAFSIDHLAQIVAIRDALVADYDLDYRPHIHADAVIGWAWAVFRDYDFDANPLGFPARTLRSLWDANAQLCALGLADSIGVDFHKTGFTPYVASLFLVRDRGDFDLVTRDLEAMPYLFQFGNYHPGVFTMETSRAGSAVLAALANLRLFGKEGLRALLGHLVGAAEDLRQALERSRFGVVVNDYNHGPVTLFRVYPEGVDPEVTYRRERDDPTAGALLERNNAYNHRIFAALQRQMDAGDGVALSLTERYRDAACGGPIVALKSFVMSPFVDAAAMDEVVACLERARVEVAGAAAE
;
A
#
# COMPACT_ATOMS: atom_id res chain seq x y z
N MET A 1 42.63 6.29 -32.28
CA MET A 1 42.95 7.63 -32.81
C MET A 1 43.16 8.51 -31.60
N PRO A 2 44.19 9.37 -31.60
CA PRO A 2 44.50 10.23 -30.45
C PRO A 2 43.44 11.32 -30.22
N VAL A 3 42.55 11.56 -31.20
CA VAL A 3 41.27 12.27 -31.00
C VAL A 3 40.09 11.36 -31.32
N VAL A 4 39.11 11.27 -30.41
CA VAL A 4 37.85 10.53 -30.61
C VAL A 4 36.67 11.50 -30.46
N VAL A 5 35.78 11.50 -31.45
CA VAL A 5 34.58 12.35 -31.47
C VAL A 5 33.34 11.51 -31.22
N GLU A 6 32.57 11.87 -30.20
CA GLU A 6 31.22 11.36 -29.98
C GLU A 6 30.21 12.51 -30.16
N ASP A 7 29.38 12.38 -31.20
CA ASP A 7 28.30 13.31 -31.51
C ASP A 7 26.94 12.62 -31.33
N ARG A 8 26.30 12.87 -30.20
CA ARG A 8 24.98 12.35 -29.83
C ARG A 8 24.00 13.52 -29.67
N SER A 9 22.70 13.22 -29.73
CA SER A 9 21.63 14.22 -29.55
C SER A 9 21.71 15.01 -28.23
N THR A 10 22.39 14.47 -27.22
CA THR A 10 22.51 15.07 -25.87
C THR A 10 23.94 15.41 -25.47
N ARG A 11 24.95 15.06 -26.28
CA ARG A 11 26.37 15.22 -25.94
C ARG A 11 27.23 15.40 -27.19
N ALA A 12 28.10 16.39 -27.17
CA ALA A 12 29.24 16.47 -28.06
C ALA A 12 30.50 16.31 -27.21
N LEU A 13 31.26 15.22 -27.40
CA LEU A 13 32.48 14.93 -26.67
C LEU A 13 33.64 14.78 -27.64
N VAL A 14 34.74 15.44 -27.34
CA VAL A 14 36.04 15.22 -27.96
C VAL A 14 36.97 14.69 -26.88
N THR A 15 37.38 13.43 -27.00
CA THR A 15 38.39 12.84 -26.10
C THR A 15 39.76 12.94 -26.76
N VAL A 16 40.72 13.49 -26.02
CA VAL A 16 42.09 13.69 -26.48
C VAL A 16 43.05 12.81 -25.67
N ASP A 17 43.84 12.00 -26.37
CA ASP A 17 44.85 11.10 -25.83
C ASP A 17 46.20 11.35 -26.52
N GLY A 18 47.23 11.69 -25.74
CA GLY A 18 48.54 12.12 -26.22
C GLY A 18 48.80 13.63 -26.08
N ALA A 19 50.06 14.03 -26.28
CA ALA A 19 50.47 15.42 -26.18
C ALA A 19 49.84 16.26 -27.31
N ILE A 20 49.23 17.40 -26.97
CA ILE A 20 48.67 18.32 -27.96
C ILE A 20 49.82 19.12 -28.57
N ASP A 21 50.38 18.60 -29.66
CA ASP A 21 51.46 19.17 -30.46
C ASP A 21 50.98 19.55 -31.87
N ALA A 22 51.91 19.93 -32.75
CA ALA A 22 51.61 20.34 -34.13
C ALA A 22 50.94 19.23 -34.98
N ALA A 23 51.13 17.95 -34.62
CA ALA A 23 50.50 16.83 -35.30
C ALA A 23 49.07 16.60 -34.79
N LEU A 24 48.88 16.58 -33.46
CA LEU A 24 47.58 16.29 -32.84
C LEU A 24 46.57 17.42 -33.00
N ILE A 25 47.03 18.67 -33.04
CA ILE A 25 46.14 19.84 -33.16
C ILE A 25 45.29 19.84 -34.44
N GLY A 26 45.80 19.25 -35.53
CA GLY A 26 45.04 19.12 -36.78
C GLY A 26 43.86 18.15 -36.68
N GLU A 27 44.02 17.07 -35.90
CA GLU A 27 42.92 16.13 -35.63
C GLU A 27 41.85 16.78 -34.74
N LEU A 28 42.28 17.57 -33.76
CA LEU A 28 41.39 18.30 -32.86
C LEU A 28 40.60 19.40 -33.60
N GLU A 29 41.22 20.12 -34.53
CA GLU A 29 40.54 21.05 -35.44
C GLU A 29 39.47 20.35 -36.28
N ALA A 30 39.82 19.22 -36.89
CA ALA A 30 38.88 18.44 -37.69
C ALA A 30 37.69 17.95 -36.85
N ALA A 31 37.93 17.56 -35.59
CA ALA A 31 36.89 17.22 -34.64
C ALA A 31 35.93 18.39 -34.34
N PHE A 32 36.47 19.59 -34.11
CA PHE A 32 35.67 20.79 -33.89
C PHE A 32 34.81 21.16 -35.11
N VAL A 33 35.37 21.05 -36.31
CA VAL A 33 34.64 21.29 -37.57
C VAL A 33 33.54 20.26 -37.77
N ALA A 34 33.81 18.98 -37.51
CA ALA A 34 32.82 17.91 -37.63
C ALA A 34 31.64 18.09 -36.67
N LEU A 35 31.89 18.68 -35.50
CA LEU A 35 30.86 18.98 -34.50
C LEU A 35 30.13 20.31 -34.76
N ALA A 36 30.63 21.20 -35.63
CA ALA A 36 30.04 22.50 -35.90
C ALA A 36 28.67 22.36 -36.62
N ARG A 37 27.58 22.78 -35.95
CA ARG A 37 26.18 22.72 -36.44
C ARG A 37 25.40 23.99 -36.03
N PRO A 38 24.25 24.32 -36.69
CA PRO A 38 23.42 25.48 -36.35
C PRO A 38 23.01 25.55 -34.88
N LEU A 39 22.91 26.77 -34.33
CA LEU A 39 23.07 27.07 -32.89
C LEU A 39 21.91 26.73 -31.95
N VAL A 40 20.71 26.41 -32.45
CA VAL A 40 19.50 26.27 -31.60
C VAL A 40 19.45 24.89 -30.93
N GLY A 41 19.54 24.85 -29.60
CA GLY A 41 19.34 23.63 -28.78
C GLY A 41 20.56 22.72 -28.59
N ARG A 42 21.79 23.23 -28.77
CA ARG A 42 23.02 22.42 -28.75
C ARG A 42 23.54 22.14 -27.32
N PRO A 43 23.97 20.91 -26.99
CA PRO A 43 24.77 20.64 -25.78
C PRO A 43 26.17 21.25 -25.91
N PRO A 44 26.85 21.58 -24.80
CA PRO A 44 28.23 22.04 -24.86
C PRO A 44 29.14 20.94 -25.45
N ILE A 45 30.14 21.35 -26.23
CA ILE A 45 31.24 20.47 -26.64
C ILE A 45 32.14 20.30 -25.42
N LEU A 46 32.17 19.10 -24.87
CA LEU A 46 33.12 18.74 -23.83
C LEU A 46 34.40 18.24 -24.49
N VAL A 47 35.54 18.83 -24.14
CA VAL A 47 36.86 18.36 -24.57
C VAL A 47 37.53 17.73 -23.36
N ASP A 48 37.56 16.40 -23.33
CA ASP A 48 38.14 15.62 -22.24
C ASP A 48 39.64 15.43 -22.46
N LEU A 49 40.40 16.07 -21.59
CA LEU A 49 41.86 16.14 -21.64
C LEU A 49 42.53 15.17 -20.67
N THR A 50 41.79 14.19 -20.12
CA THR A 50 42.35 13.19 -19.21
C THR A 50 43.58 12.48 -19.78
N GLY A 51 43.59 12.20 -21.09
CA GLY A 51 44.69 11.55 -21.79
C GLY A 51 45.76 12.50 -22.33
N ALA A 52 45.64 13.81 -22.12
CA ALA A 52 46.57 14.81 -22.65
C ALA A 52 47.59 15.23 -21.57
N PRO A 53 48.83 14.69 -21.57
CA PRO A 53 49.82 14.98 -20.54
C PRO A 53 50.43 16.39 -20.67
N SER A 54 50.39 16.97 -21.86
CA SER A 54 50.93 18.30 -22.15
C SER A 54 50.26 18.94 -23.37
N LEU A 55 50.27 20.28 -23.40
CA LEU A 55 49.95 21.11 -24.55
C LEU A 55 51.20 21.92 -24.85
N ASP A 56 51.74 21.82 -26.08
CA ASP A 56 52.96 22.53 -26.47
C ASP A 56 52.67 24.03 -26.71
N ALA A 57 52.51 24.77 -25.61
CA ALA A 57 52.29 26.21 -25.64
C ALA A 57 53.56 27.01 -26.02
N ALA A 58 54.72 26.36 -26.10
CA ALA A 58 55.95 27.00 -26.57
C ALA A 58 55.97 27.14 -28.10
N ASP A 59 55.12 26.40 -28.82
CA ASP A 59 54.80 26.62 -30.23
C ASP A 59 53.56 27.55 -30.36
N PRO A 60 53.73 28.84 -30.71
CA PRO A 60 52.63 29.79 -30.87
C PRO A 60 51.59 29.33 -31.91
N ALA A 61 51.97 28.46 -32.86
CA ALA A 61 51.06 27.95 -33.88
C ALA A 61 50.03 26.98 -33.29
N VAL A 62 50.41 26.13 -32.32
CA VAL A 62 49.51 25.14 -31.71
C VAL A 62 48.45 25.82 -30.83
N ALA A 63 48.87 26.74 -29.96
CA ALA A 63 47.97 27.52 -29.11
C ALA A 63 46.99 28.38 -29.92
N HIS A 64 47.48 29.05 -30.97
CA HIS A 64 46.64 29.87 -31.85
C HIS A 64 45.58 29.04 -32.58
N ARG A 65 45.98 27.88 -33.13
CA ARG A 65 45.09 26.95 -33.84
C ARG A 65 43.98 26.41 -32.94
N LEU A 66 44.32 26.00 -31.71
CA LEU A 66 43.34 25.52 -30.74
C LEU A 66 42.29 26.58 -30.42
N ARG A 67 42.73 27.83 -30.23
CA ARG A 67 41.84 28.96 -29.98
C ARG A 67 40.90 29.24 -31.15
N VAL A 68 41.43 29.29 -32.37
CA VAL A 68 40.63 29.53 -33.59
C VAL A 68 39.60 28.42 -33.77
N ALA A 69 39.99 27.16 -33.59
CA ALA A 69 39.10 26.01 -33.73
C ALA A 69 37.99 26.01 -32.67
N THR A 70 38.35 26.36 -31.43
CA THR A 70 37.40 26.49 -30.32
C THR A 70 36.34 27.54 -30.66
N LEU A 71 36.73 28.76 -31.01
CA LEU A 71 35.80 29.85 -31.36
C LEU A 71 34.96 29.52 -32.60
N ALA A 72 35.56 28.92 -33.63
CA ALA A 72 34.85 28.49 -34.83
C ALA A 72 33.76 27.45 -34.52
N ALA A 73 34.01 26.56 -33.55
CA ALA A 73 33.04 25.58 -33.11
C ALA A 73 31.87 26.19 -32.34
N GLU A 74 32.03 27.37 -31.71
CA GLU A 74 31.00 28.03 -30.91
C GLU A 74 30.01 28.87 -31.72
N GLY A 75 30.46 29.46 -32.84
CA GLY A 75 29.66 30.39 -33.66
C GLY A 75 29.55 31.80 -33.07
N ASP A 76 28.84 32.70 -33.77
CA ASP A 76 28.94 34.18 -33.59
C ASP A 76 27.92 34.81 -32.61
N GLU A 77 27.41 34.08 -31.62
CA GLU A 77 26.48 34.65 -30.61
C GLU A 77 26.91 34.39 -29.15
N SER A 78 27.08 35.49 -28.40
CA SER A 78 27.48 35.57 -27.00
C SER A 78 26.30 35.32 -26.03
N GLY A 79 26.23 34.10 -25.51
CA GLY A 79 25.51 33.78 -24.27
C GLY A 79 26.45 33.77 -23.05
N PRO A 80 25.93 33.73 -21.81
CA PRO A 80 26.74 33.86 -20.59
C PRO A 80 27.63 32.65 -20.25
N VAL A 81 27.70 31.62 -21.11
CA VAL A 81 28.42 30.36 -20.83
C VAL A 81 29.13 29.87 -22.10
N PRO A 82 30.44 29.56 -22.05
CA PRO A 82 31.17 29.02 -23.21
C PRO A 82 30.60 27.67 -23.67
N ARG A 83 30.47 27.49 -24.99
CA ARG A 83 29.88 26.29 -25.61
C ARG A 83 30.90 25.17 -25.72
N VAL A 84 32.19 25.48 -25.84
CA VAL A 84 33.28 24.52 -25.68
C VAL A 84 33.78 24.56 -24.23
N ARG A 85 33.95 23.40 -23.63
CA ARG A 85 34.41 23.23 -22.25
C ARG A 85 35.51 22.19 -22.15
N PHE A 86 36.68 22.60 -21.68
CA PHE A 86 37.79 21.69 -21.39
C PHE A 86 37.62 21.11 -19.98
N VAL A 87 37.69 19.78 -19.88
CA VAL A 87 37.52 19.03 -18.62
C VAL A 87 38.74 18.12 -18.39
N ASN A 88 39.01 17.83 -17.11
CA ASN A 88 40.05 16.88 -16.68
C ASN A 88 41.47 17.19 -17.18
N ALA A 89 41.77 18.47 -17.44
CA ALA A 89 43.10 18.89 -17.86
C ALA A 89 44.11 18.73 -16.72
N ALA A 90 45.30 18.20 -17.03
CA ALA A 90 46.41 18.24 -16.08
C ALA A 90 46.84 19.70 -15.83
N ALA A 91 47.36 20.02 -14.64
CA ALA A 91 47.75 21.39 -14.27
C ALA A 91 48.71 22.08 -15.26
N ALA A 92 49.55 21.33 -15.98
CA ALA A 92 50.41 21.86 -17.04
C ALA A 92 49.61 22.28 -18.29
N VAL A 93 48.60 21.50 -18.66
CA VAL A 93 47.67 21.78 -19.77
C VAL A 93 46.72 22.91 -19.42
N GLU A 94 46.23 22.98 -18.17
CA GLU A 94 45.41 24.11 -17.69
C GLU A 94 46.15 25.44 -17.83
N ARG A 95 47.40 25.52 -17.37
CA ARG A 95 48.24 26.72 -17.53
C ARG A 95 48.42 27.09 -19.00
N ALA A 96 48.73 26.10 -19.84
CA ALA A 96 48.90 26.31 -21.28
C ALA A 96 47.60 26.79 -21.96
N LEU A 97 46.43 26.30 -21.54
CA LEU A 97 45.12 26.78 -22.03
C LEU A 97 44.82 28.21 -21.59
N VAL A 98 45.19 28.58 -20.35
CA VAL A 98 45.10 29.95 -19.86
C VAL A 98 46.01 30.88 -20.68
N ASP A 99 47.27 30.49 -20.90
CA ASP A 99 48.24 31.25 -21.71
C ASP A 99 47.78 31.39 -23.18
N ALA A 100 47.06 30.39 -23.70
CA ALA A 100 46.45 30.41 -25.03
C ALA A 100 45.17 31.29 -25.10
N GLY A 101 44.70 31.85 -23.99
CA GLY A 101 43.49 32.68 -23.93
C GLY A 101 42.18 31.88 -23.91
N LEU A 102 42.21 30.62 -23.49
CA LEU A 102 41.05 29.73 -23.37
C LEU A 102 40.66 29.43 -21.91
N GLY A 103 41.18 30.20 -20.94
CA GLY A 103 40.95 29.98 -19.52
C GLY A 103 39.47 29.98 -19.09
N GLU A 104 38.61 30.77 -19.74
CA GLU A 104 37.17 30.80 -19.46
C GLU A 104 36.44 29.50 -19.87
N HIS A 105 37.04 28.72 -20.78
CA HIS A 105 36.51 27.42 -21.24
C HIS A 105 36.89 26.26 -20.30
N LEU A 106 37.75 26.47 -19.29
CA LEU A 106 38.09 25.45 -18.30
C LEU A 106 36.95 25.23 -17.30
N VAL A 107 36.48 24.00 -17.16
CA VAL A 107 35.50 23.64 -16.13
C VAL A 107 36.17 23.66 -14.76
N GLY A 108 35.76 24.60 -13.91
CA GLY A 108 36.35 24.83 -12.58
C GLY A 108 36.99 26.21 -12.39
N ALA A 109 37.05 27.06 -13.43
CA ALA A 109 37.59 28.41 -13.35
C ALA A 109 36.68 29.42 -12.60
N ALA A 110 35.38 29.12 -12.46
CA ALA A 110 34.50 29.85 -11.54
C ALA A 110 34.56 29.17 -10.16
N PRO A 111 34.72 29.93 -9.06
CA PRO A 111 34.60 29.36 -7.72
C PRO A 111 33.23 28.65 -7.61
N PRO A 112 33.15 27.48 -6.96
CA PRO A 112 31.86 26.87 -6.68
C PRO A 112 30.99 27.92 -5.97
N PRO A 113 29.67 27.97 -6.25
CA PRO A 113 28.78 28.88 -5.52
C PRO A 113 29.04 28.72 -4.02
N ALA A 114 29.14 29.84 -3.29
CA ALA A 114 29.64 29.90 -1.91
C ALA A 114 28.92 28.96 -0.90
N ASP A 115 27.79 28.40 -1.31
CA ASP A 115 26.95 27.46 -0.56
C ASP A 115 27.29 25.98 -0.80
N ARG A 116 28.33 25.67 -1.60
CA ARG A 116 28.82 24.30 -1.82
C ARG A 116 30.21 24.17 -1.24
N THR A 117 30.30 23.76 0.02
CA THR A 117 31.55 23.26 0.59
C THR A 117 32.00 22.04 -0.22
N ALA A 118 33.09 22.17 -0.97
CA ALA A 118 33.71 21.03 -1.63
C ALA A 118 34.13 20.02 -0.55
N SER A 119 33.73 18.76 -0.66
CA SER A 119 34.16 17.73 0.30
C SER A 119 35.68 17.54 0.19
N GLU A 120 36.38 17.57 1.31
CA GLU A 120 37.83 17.30 1.36
C GLU A 120 38.17 15.82 1.11
N ARG A 121 37.16 14.95 1.02
CA ARG A 121 37.32 13.50 0.80
C ARG A 121 37.36 13.17 -0.69
N SER A 122 38.25 12.25 -1.08
CA SER A 122 38.27 11.73 -2.44
C SER A 122 37.06 10.83 -2.73
N TYR A 123 36.78 10.59 -4.01
CA TYR A 123 35.79 9.59 -4.43
C TYR A 123 36.07 8.21 -3.81
N ALA A 124 37.34 7.81 -3.73
CA ALA A 124 37.73 6.51 -3.18
C ALA A 124 37.43 6.41 -1.68
N ASP A 125 37.66 7.49 -0.92
CA ASP A 125 37.36 7.55 0.51
C ASP A 125 35.85 7.45 0.76
N VAL A 126 35.08 8.23 -0.01
CA VAL A 126 33.61 8.23 0.04
C VAL A 126 33.06 6.85 -0.32
N LEU A 127 33.56 6.23 -1.39
CA LEU A 127 33.13 4.89 -1.79
C LEU A 127 33.51 3.82 -0.76
N GLY A 128 34.70 3.94 -0.15
CA GLY A 128 35.15 3.07 0.93
C GLY A 128 34.17 3.08 2.09
N GLN A 129 33.82 4.27 2.58
CA GLN A 129 32.82 4.44 3.64
C GLN A 129 31.42 3.98 3.21
N LEU A 130 31.02 4.26 1.97
CA LEU A 130 29.69 3.91 1.45
C LEU A 130 29.48 2.40 1.43
N ARG A 131 30.52 1.61 1.14
CA ARG A 131 30.43 0.14 1.15
C ARG A 131 30.11 -0.44 2.52
N ASP A 132 30.46 0.25 3.61
CA ASP A 132 30.12 -0.20 4.97
C ASP A 132 28.63 0.03 5.30
N ALA A 133 27.90 0.80 4.48
CA ALA A 133 26.46 1.02 4.62
C ALA A 133 25.61 -0.06 3.92
N PHE A 134 26.22 -1.03 3.24
CA PHE A 134 25.52 -2.13 2.57
C PHE A 134 25.86 -3.49 3.21
N PRO A 135 24.92 -4.45 3.22
CA PRO A 135 25.25 -5.84 3.57
C PRO A 135 26.39 -6.38 2.70
N ALA A 136 27.27 -7.20 3.28
CA ALA A 136 28.38 -7.77 2.54
C ALA A 136 27.86 -8.73 1.43
N PRO A 137 28.47 -8.69 0.22
CA PRO A 137 28.03 -9.55 -0.89
C PRO A 137 28.42 -11.03 -0.71
N THR A 138 29.32 -11.31 0.23
CA THR A 138 29.76 -12.63 0.66
C THR A 138 29.85 -12.63 2.18
N SER A 139 29.68 -13.78 2.82
CA SER A 139 29.74 -13.86 4.28
C SER A 139 31.05 -13.28 4.81
N ASP A 140 30.90 -12.32 5.72
CA ASP A 140 31.95 -11.63 6.44
C ASP A 140 31.43 -11.46 7.87
N PRO A 141 31.94 -12.24 8.84
CA PRO A 141 31.38 -12.25 10.18
C PRO A 141 31.32 -10.87 10.85
N ALA A 142 32.25 -9.96 10.55
CA ALA A 142 32.25 -8.63 11.13
C ALA A 142 31.16 -7.75 10.51
N ARG A 143 31.02 -7.79 9.18
CA ARG A 143 29.99 -7.01 8.47
C ARG A 143 28.59 -7.59 8.67
N ASP A 144 28.46 -8.90 8.72
CA ASP A 144 27.21 -9.61 9.02
C ASP A 144 26.74 -9.25 10.44
N ALA A 145 27.65 -9.23 11.42
CA ALA A 145 27.35 -8.78 12.78
C ALA A 145 26.97 -7.28 12.84
N TYR A 146 27.66 -6.43 12.08
CA TYR A 146 27.34 -5.00 12.02
C TYR A 146 25.94 -4.73 11.46
N PHE A 147 25.52 -5.46 10.43
CA PHE A 147 24.17 -5.38 9.88
C PHE A 147 23.10 -5.77 10.93
N VAL A 148 23.29 -6.91 11.61
CA VAL A 148 22.37 -7.37 12.67
C VAL A 148 22.32 -6.38 13.83
N TYR A 149 23.48 -5.87 14.27
CA TYR A 149 23.56 -4.90 15.36
C TYR A 149 22.87 -3.58 15.00
N SER A 150 23.02 -3.12 13.75
CA SER A 150 22.35 -1.92 13.25
C SER A 150 20.83 -2.03 13.35
N ILE A 151 20.27 -3.18 12.99
CA ILE A 151 18.82 -3.46 13.14
C ILE A 151 18.42 -3.49 14.61
N ALA A 152 19.17 -4.23 15.44
CA ALA A 152 18.88 -4.35 16.87
C ALA A 152 18.88 -2.98 17.59
N ARG A 153 19.80 -2.08 17.22
CA ARG A 153 19.87 -0.73 17.77
C ARG A 153 18.67 0.13 17.37
N GLY A 154 18.19 0.00 16.13
CA GLY A 154 16.95 0.63 15.69
C GLY A 154 15.74 0.15 16.51
N LEU A 155 15.63 -1.17 16.72
CA LEU A 155 14.55 -1.76 17.52
C LEU A 155 14.60 -1.32 18.99
N ASP A 156 15.77 -1.34 19.62
CA ASP A 156 15.96 -0.86 21.00
C ASP A 156 15.54 0.62 21.16
N ARG A 157 15.73 1.45 20.13
CA ARG A 157 15.25 2.84 20.15
C ARG A 157 13.74 2.93 20.15
N VAL A 158 13.07 2.12 19.34
CA VAL A 158 11.60 2.06 19.26
C VAL A 158 11.01 1.49 20.55
N ASP A 159 11.63 0.45 21.11
CA ASP A 159 11.17 -0.17 22.36
C ASP A 159 11.19 0.80 23.53
N ARG A 160 12.18 1.71 23.60
CA ARG A 160 12.23 2.79 24.60
C ARG A 160 11.09 3.79 24.50
N MET A 161 10.35 3.84 23.39
CA MET A 161 9.17 4.68 23.24
C MET A 161 7.91 4.05 23.82
N LYS A 162 7.92 2.74 24.12
CA LYS A 162 6.76 2.06 24.70
C LYS A 162 6.56 2.49 26.16
N GLY A 163 5.30 2.63 26.55
CA GLY A 163 4.86 2.89 27.92
C GLY A 163 3.45 2.36 28.13
N GLU A 164 2.74 2.89 29.13
CA GLU A 164 1.34 2.50 29.43
C GLU A 164 0.32 3.03 28.40
N ARG A 165 0.74 3.96 27.54
CA ARG A 165 -0.12 4.57 26.51
C ARG A 165 -0.25 3.65 25.29
N PRO A 166 -1.40 3.64 24.59
CA PRO A 166 -1.59 2.82 23.38
C PRO A 166 -0.86 3.36 22.14
N TYR A 167 0.18 4.18 22.29
CA TYR A 167 1.00 4.71 21.20
C TYR A 167 2.46 4.90 21.64
N LEU A 168 3.37 4.93 20.68
CA LEU A 168 4.81 5.12 20.91
C LEU A 168 5.10 6.57 21.33
N GLY A 169 5.78 6.78 22.44
CA GLY A 169 6.27 8.11 22.87
C GLY A 169 5.15 9.12 23.12
N GLU A 170 5.25 10.28 22.50
CA GLU A 170 4.26 11.36 22.60
C GLU A 170 3.60 11.65 21.23
N ARG A 171 2.29 11.93 21.24
CA ARG A 171 1.62 12.47 20.06
C ARG A 171 1.82 13.98 20.00
N ARG A 172 2.54 14.44 18.98
CA ARG A 172 2.80 15.86 18.72
C ARG A 172 2.13 16.30 17.41
N PRO A 173 1.71 17.56 17.28
CA PRO A 173 1.21 18.08 16.01
C PRO A 173 2.25 17.91 14.89
N LEU A 174 1.80 17.43 13.72
CA LEU A 174 2.66 17.21 12.56
C LEU A 174 3.02 18.55 11.88
N ASP A 175 4.30 18.80 11.66
CA ASP A 175 4.80 20.01 10.96
C ASP A 175 5.17 19.71 9.50
N TYR A 176 4.14 19.66 8.66
CA TYR A 176 4.33 19.46 7.21
C TYR A 176 5.04 20.63 6.54
N ARG A 177 5.03 21.83 7.12
CA ARG A 177 5.70 23.00 6.54
C ARG A 177 7.20 22.85 6.67
N ARG A 178 7.70 22.46 7.85
CA ARG A 178 9.10 22.08 8.06
C ARG A 178 9.48 20.90 7.17
N ALA A 179 8.66 19.85 7.09
CA ALA A 179 8.96 18.67 6.27
C ALA A 179 9.13 19.02 4.77
N ARG A 180 8.29 19.91 4.23
CA ARG A 180 8.41 20.39 2.83
C ARG A 180 9.64 21.28 2.58
N ALA A 181 10.26 21.81 3.62
CA ALA A 181 11.48 22.60 3.53
C ALA A 181 12.76 21.74 3.60
N ALA A 182 12.65 20.42 3.72
CA ALA A 182 13.79 19.52 3.76
C ALA A 182 14.61 19.57 2.46
N THR A 183 15.92 19.52 2.60
CA THR A 183 16.91 19.49 1.52
C THR A 183 17.89 18.33 1.74
N LEU A 184 18.51 17.83 0.68
CA LEU A 184 19.59 16.85 0.81
C LEU A 184 20.86 17.55 1.31
N ASP A 185 21.44 17.07 2.41
CA ASP A 185 22.69 17.58 2.95
C ASP A 185 23.85 17.37 1.96
N SER A 186 24.84 18.28 1.98
CA SER A 186 26.04 18.17 1.14
C SER A 186 27.00 17.05 1.58
N GLY A 187 26.91 16.63 2.85
CA GLY A 187 27.76 15.60 3.46
C GLY A 187 27.03 14.28 3.72
N MET A 188 27.79 13.18 3.74
CA MET A 188 27.28 11.88 4.21
C MET A 188 27.10 11.89 5.73
N ARG A 189 26.12 11.12 6.21
CA ARG A 189 25.89 10.82 7.63
C ARG A 189 26.19 9.35 7.91
N THR A 190 26.38 9.00 9.18
CA THR A 190 26.61 7.60 9.57
C THR A 190 25.30 6.81 9.56
N VAL A 191 25.40 5.48 9.40
CA VAL A 191 24.25 4.57 9.41
C VAL A 191 23.47 4.71 10.73
N GLU A 192 24.17 4.82 11.86
CA GLU A 192 23.56 4.94 13.18
C GLU A 192 22.75 6.24 13.33
N ALA A 193 23.29 7.36 12.84
CA ALA A 193 22.61 8.65 12.92
C ALA A 193 21.34 8.69 12.07
N VAL A 194 21.34 7.99 10.92
CA VAL A 194 20.16 7.86 10.07
C VAL A 194 19.14 6.92 10.71
N ILE A 195 19.55 5.76 11.24
CA ILE A 195 18.65 4.83 11.94
C ILE A 195 17.98 5.50 13.14
N GLU A 196 18.72 6.30 13.93
CA GLU A 196 18.17 7.03 15.07
C GLU A 196 17.09 8.03 14.64
N GLU A 197 17.32 8.77 13.55
CA GLU A 197 16.32 9.68 12.99
C GLU A 197 15.10 8.95 12.44
N LEU A 198 15.31 7.85 11.70
CA LEU A 198 14.23 7.01 11.16
C LEU A 198 13.36 6.44 12.27
N ALA A 199 13.96 5.98 13.38
CA ALA A 199 13.21 5.52 14.54
C ALA A 199 12.36 6.64 15.15
N GLY A 200 12.84 7.88 15.12
CA GLY A 200 12.11 9.07 15.57
C GLY A 200 10.80 9.31 14.83
N TYR A 201 10.70 8.93 13.55
CA TYR A 201 9.46 9.06 12.77
C TYR A 201 8.34 8.11 13.22
N LEU A 202 8.63 7.15 14.11
CA LEU A 202 7.63 6.24 14.68
C LEU A 202 6.96 6.81 15.95
N GLU A 203 7.43 7.96 16.46
CA GLU A 203 6.82 8.65 17.59
C GLU A 203 5.36 9.06 17.27
N GLY A 204 4.45 8.75 18.19
CA GLY A 204 3.01 8.98 18.09
C GLY A 204 2.20 7.85 17.42
N LEU A 205 2.85 6.85 16.82
CA LEU A 205 2.15 5.73 16.18
C LEU A 205 1.41 4.86 17.18
N THR A 206 0.19 4.46 16.85
CA THR A 206 -0.61 3.50 17.62
C THR A 206 0.12 2.15 17.76
N ILE A 207 0.12 1.60 18.98
CA ILE A 207 0.57 0.25 19.27
C ILE A 207 -0.64 -0.68 19.10
N TRP A 208 -0.75 -1.32 17.94
CA TRP A 208 -1.88 -2.20 17.58
C TRP A 208 -2.03 -3.44 18.46
N GLY A 209 -0.94 -3.90 19.09
CA GLY A 209 -0.96 -4.99 20.06
C GLY A 209 -1.34 -4.55 21.49
N HIS A 210 -1.52 -3.26 21.77
CA HIS A 210 -1.86 -2.81 23.12
C HIS A 210 -3.30 -3.24 23.49
N PRO A 211 -3.57 -3.78 24.69
CA PRO A 211 -4.92 -4.25 25.07
C PRO A 211 -6.01 -3.17 25.03
N ARG A 212 -5.61 -1.90 25.19
CA ARG A 212 -6.48 -0.71 25.09
C ARG A 212 -6.65 -0.15 23.67
N THR A 213 -6.10 -0.81 22.64
CA THR A 213 -6.21 -0.38 21.23
C THR A 213 -7.25 -1.20 20.48
N GLN A 214 -8.35 -0.56 20.07
CA GLN A 214 -9.47 -1.19 19.38
C GLN A 214 -10.05 -0.25 18.30
N GLU A 215 -9.19 0.47 17.56
CA GLU A 215 -9.63 1.53 16.65
C GLU A 215 -10.13 1.02 15.29
N ASN A 216 -9.46 0.03 14.69
CA ASN A 216 -9.73 -0.38 13.32
C ASN A 216 -9.23 -1.81 13.04
N VAL A 217 -9.48 -2.32 11.84
CA VAL A 217 -8.98 -3.61 11.33
C VAL A 217 -7.47 -3.57 11.04
N ILE A 218 -6.68 -3.30 12.07
CA ILE A 218 -5.22 -3.23 12.00
C ILE A 218 -4.63 -4.10 13.11
N PRO A 219 -4.04 -5.26 12.76
CA PRO A 219 -3.43 -6.16 13.73
C PRO A 219 -2.00 -5.73 14.09
N PRO A 220 -1.45 -6.21 15.22
CA PRO A 220 0.00 -6.33 15.34
C PRO A 220 0.52 -7.35 14.32
N ALA A 221 1.70 -7.09 13.74
CA ALA A 221 2.38 -8.06 12.89
C ALA A 221 3.09 -9.12 13.74
N THR A 222 3.07 -10.38 13.29
CA THR A 222 3.80 -11.46 13.98
C THR A 222 5.31 -11.34 13.79
N ILE A 223 6.09 -11.92 14.70
CA ILE A 223 7.55 -11.97 14.56
C ILE A 223 7.98 -12.64 13.24
N PRO A 224 7.46 -13.84 12.86
CA PRO A 224 7.85 -14.48 11.60
C PRO A 224 7.50 -13.66 10.35
N SER A 225 6.38 -12.94 10.34
CA SER A 225 6.01 -12.10 9.19
C SER A 225 6.88 -10.85 9.06
N ILE A 226 7.28 -10.23 10.18
CA ILE A 226 8.27 -9.13 10.20
C ILE A 226 9.62 -9.63 9.68
N VAL A 227 10.09 -10.79 10.18
CA VAL A 227 11.34 -11.39 9.73
C VAL A 227 11.27 -11.77 8.25
N GLY A 228 10.16 -12.34 7.78
CA GLY A 228 9.94 -12.66 6.37
C GLY A 228 10.05 -11.42 5.47
N SER A 229 9.43 -10.31 5.87
CA SER A 229 9.55 -9.03 5.17
C SER A 229 10.98 -8.51 5.13
N LEU A 230 11.71 -8.60 6.24
CA LEU A 230 13.11 -8.18 6.36
C LEU A 230 14.04 -9.05 5.48
N LEU A 231 13.84 -10.37 5.47
CA LEU A 231 14.61 -11.30 4.63
C LEU A 231 14.43 -10.99 3.14
N ALA A 232 13.19 -10.75 2.71
CA ALA A 232 12.93 -10.32 1.34
C ALA A 232 13.57 -8.95 1.06
N ALA A 233 13.46 -7.97 1.96
CA ALA A 233 14.05 -6.65 1.78
C ALA A 233 15.59 -6.70 1.69
N ALA A 234 16.24 -7.61 2.42
CA ALA A 234 17.69 -7.77 2.42
C ALA A 234 18.25 -8.25 1.07
N TYR A 235 17.48 -9.05 0.31
CA TYR A 235 17.92 -9.62 -0.98
C TYR A 235 17.13 -9.12 -2.19
N ASN A 236 16.10 -8.29 -1.96
CA ASN A 236 15.34 -7.53 -2.95
C ASN A 236 14.84 -8.32 -4.18
N PRO A 237 14.08 -9.42 -3.97
CA PRO A 237 13.53 -10.22 -5.06
C PRO A 237 12.45 -9.43 -5.82
N ASN A 238 12.39 -9.63 -7.13
CA ASN A 238 11.32 -9.10 -7.96
C ASN A 238 10.41 -10.22 -8.46
N VAL A 239 9.19 -10.30 -7.93
CA VAL A 239 8.19 -11.35 -8.25
C VAL A 239 7.49 -11.10 -9.60
N ILE A 240 8.04 -10.23 -10.45
CA ILE A 240 7.60 -10.08 -11.84
C ILE A 240 7.88 -11.35 -12.66
N TRP A 241 9.01 -12.02 -12.37
CA TRP A 241 9.55 -13.17 -13.10
C TRP A 241 10.29 -14.09 -12.12
N ASP A 242 10.10 -15.40 -12.23
CA ASP A 242 10.81 -16.40 -11.44
C ASP A 242 12.35 -16.36 -11.57
N GLU A 243 12.93 -15.81 -12.64
CA GLU A 243 14.37 -15.56 -12.72
C GLU A 243 14.85 -14.61 -11.61
N TYR A 244 14.10 -13.53 -11.35
CA TYR A 244 14.47 -12.49 -10.38
C TYR A 244 13.99 -12.76 -8.95
N SER A 245 13.07 -13.72 -8.77
CA SER A 245 12.50 -14.05 -7.46
C SER A 245 12.83 -15.46 -6.98
N ARG A 246 13.17 -16.39 -7.89
CA ARG A 246 13.49 -17.78 -7.60
C ARG A 246 12.41 -18.41 -6.70
N ARG A 247 12.80 -18.94 -5.54
CA ARG A 247 11.91 -19.59 -4.56
C ARG A 247 10.88 -18.65 -3.93
N ILE A 248 11.00 -17.34 -4.12
CA ILE A 248 9.97 -16.40 -3.68
C ILE A 248 8.78 -16.38 -4.65
N GLY A 249 9.01 -16.62 -5.94
CA GLY A 249 7.91 -16.90 -6.88
C GLY A 249 7.19 -18.21 -6.54
N GLU A 250 7.94 -19.25 -6.15
CA GLU A 250 7.37 -20.50 -5.61
C GLU A 250 6.50 -20.23 -4.36
N ALA A 251 6.98 -19.41 -3.43
CA ALA A 251 6.25 -19.03 -2.22
C ALA A 251 4.94 -18.27 -2.52
N GLU A 252 4.87 -17.47 -3.58
CA GLU A 252 3.64 -16.78 -4.01
C GLU A 252 2.59 -17.80 -4.47
N VAL A 253 3.00 -18.74 -5.33
CA VAL A 253 2.14 -19.83 -5.80
C VAL A 253 1.68 -20.71 -4.63
N GLU A 254 2.58 -21.01 -3.69
CA GLU A 254 2.28 -21.82 -2.51
C GLU A 254 1.27 -21.13 -1.57
N ALA A 255 1.47 -19.84 -1.29
CA ALA A 255 0.52 -19.07 -0.48
C ALA A 255 -0.86 -18.99 -1.15
N ALA A 256 -0.91 -18.76 -2.47
CA ALA A 256 -2.15 -18.77 -3.24
C ALA A 256 -2.85 -20.14 -3.19
N ALA A 257 -2.11 -21.24 -3.35
CA ALA A 257 -2.63 -22.59 -3.29
C ALA A 257 -3.22 -22.94 -1.90
N ILE A 258 -2.55 -22.53 -0.82
CA ILE A 258 -3.07 -22.72 0.55
C ILE A 258 -4.39 -21.97 0.73
N VAL A 259 -4.46 -20.70 0.29
CA VAL A 259 -5.69 -19.92 0.42
C VAL A 259 -6.80 -20.48 -0.48
N ALA A 260 -6.49 -20.93 -1.69
CA ALA A 260 -7.43 -21.59 -2.58
C ALA A 260 -8.09 -22.82 -1.93
N ASP A 261 -7.31 -23.70 -1.31
CA ASP A 261 -7.83 -24.85 -0.57
C ASP A 261 -8.72 -24.41 0.61
N LEU A 262 -8.27 -23.41 1.38
CA LEU A 262 -9.02 -22.88 2.52
C LEU A 262 -10.40 -22.35 2.11
N VAL A 263 -10.50 -21.63 0.98
CA VAL A 263 -11.77 -21.05 0.53
C VAL A 263 -12.64 -22.01 -0.29
N GLY A 264 -12.07 -23.13 -0.78
CA GLY A 264 -12.82 -24.21 -1.42
C GLY A 264 -12.68 -24.26 -2.94
N TYR A 265 -11.64 -23.60 -3.46
CA TYR A 265 -11.20 -23.77 -4.83
C TYR A 265 -10.33 -25.03 -4.95
N ASP A 266 -10.19 -25.53 -6.17
CA ASP A 266 -9.16 -26.51 -6.52
C ASP A 266 -7.83 -25.76 -6.72
N PRO A 267 -6.79 -26.00 -5.89
CA PRO A 267 -5.49 -25.34 -6.04
C PRO A 267 -4.81 -25.59 -7.40
N ALA A 268 -5.15 -26.67 -8.11
CA ALA A 268 -4.58 -26.97 -9.43
C ALA A 268 -5.25 -26.17 -10.56
N ALA A 269 -6.51 -25.77 -10.37
CA ALA A 269 -7.29 -24.99 -11.33
C ALA A 269 -7.27 -23.49 -11.06
N SER A 270 -7.02 -23.09 -9.80
CA SER A 270 -6.97 -21.69 -9.36
C SER A 270 -5.57 -21.08 -9.48
N ALA A 271 -5.50 -19.75 -9.38
CA ALA A 271 -4.24 -19.02 -9.32
C ALA A 271 -4.42 -17.71 -8.56
N GLY A 272 -3.33 -17.19 -7.99
CA GLY A 272 -3.36 -15.92 -7.26
C GLY A 272 -2.07 -15.14 -7.38
N ILE A 273 -2.18 -13.84 -7.09
CA ILE A 273 -1.09 -12.87 -7.15
C ILE A 273 -1.21 -11.89 -5.97
N PHE A 274 -0.07 -11.54 -5.38
CA PHE A 274 -0.03 -10.46 -4.40
C PHE A 274 -0.19 -9.10 -5.07
N THR A 275 -0.98 -8.22 -4.45
CA THR A 275 -1.34 -6.90 -4.96
C THR A 275 -0.87 -5.78 -4.03
N TRP A 276 -0.94 -4.52 -4.50
CA TRP A 276 -0.66 -3.30 -3.71
C TRP A 276 -1.71 -2.96 -2.65
N GLY A 277 -2.52 -3.93 -2.20
CA GLY A 277 -3.56 -3.76 -1.19
C GLY A 277 -4.89 -4.36 -1.62
N GLY A 278 -5.87 -4.37 -0.69
CA GLY A 278 -7.22 -4.85 -0.96
C GLY A 278 -7.90 -4.14 -2.13
N THR A 279 -7.65 -2.84 -2.32
CA THR A 279 -8.09 -2.08 -3.50
C THR A 279 -7.60 -2.73 -4.80
N GLY A 280 -6.38 -3.25 -4.84
CA GLY A 280 -5.85 -3.95 -6.01
C GLY A 280 -6.65 -5.20 -6.34
N THR A 281 -7.13 -5.95 -5.33
CA THR A 281 -7.95 -7.14 -5.55
C THR A 281 -9.27 -6.80 -6.24
N ILE A 282 -9.91 -5.69 -5.85
CA ILE A 282 -11.12 -5.17 -6.50
C ILE A 282 -10.83 -4.73 -7.94
N PHE A 283 -9.69 -4.05 -8.17
CA PHE A 283 -9.29 -3.65 -9.53
C PHE A 283 -9.18 -4.87 -10.45
N TYR A 284 -8.52 -5.95 -10.01
CA TYR A 284 -8.43 -7.17 -10.80
C TYR A 284 -9.79 -7.82 -11.01
N GLY A 285 -10.63 -7.95 -9.97
CA GLY A 285 -11.97 -8.52 -10.09
C GLY A 285 -12.85 -7.78 -11.10
N VAL A 286 -12.92 -6.45 -10.99
CA VAL A 286 -13.66 -5.60 -11.94
C VAL A 286 -13.05 -5.68 -13.33
N ARG A 287 -11.72 -5.67 -13.45
CA ARG A 287 -11.02 -5.73 -14.73
C ARG A 287 -11.32 -7.02 -15.49
N LEU A 288 -11.33 -8.17 -14.80
CA LEU A 288 -11.70 -9.45 -15.38
C LEU A 288 -13.19 -9.47 -15.76
N GLY A 289 -14.06 -8.90 -14.91
CA GLY A 289 -15.47 -8.73 -15.22
C GLY A 289 -15.73 -7.89 -16.47
N VAL A 290 -14.95 -6.83 -16.68
CA VAL A 290 -15.00 -6.02 -17.91
C VAL A 290 -14.64 -6.85 -19.14
N GLU A 291 -13.61 -7.70 -19.09
CA GLU A 291 -13.27 -8.55 -20.24
C GLU A 291 -14.30 -9.63 -20.51
N LYS A 292 -14.93 -10.20 -19.48
CA LYS A 292 -16.03 -11.16 -19.65
C LYS A 292 -17.26 -10.49 -20.28
N ALA A 293 -17.60 -9.28 -19.82
CA ALA A 293 -18.75 -8.54 -20.33
C ALA A 293 -18.50 -7.87 -21.68
N ALA A 294 -17.27 -7.45 -21.99
CA ALA A 294 -16.92 -6.79 -23.24
C ALA A 294 -15.57 -7.30 -23.78
N PRO A 295 -15.55 -8.50 -24.41
CA PRO A 295 -14.31 -9.14 -24.84
C PRO A 295 -13.42 -8.26 -25.72
N GLY A 296 -12.16 -8.10 -25.32
CA GLY A 296 -11.15 -7.31 -26.03
C GLY A 296 -11.11 -5.83 -25.64
N ALA A 297 -11.83 -5.42 -24.59
CA ALA A 297 -11.69 -4.09 -24.02
C ALA A 297 -10.27 -3.82 -23.48
N PHE A 298 -9.48 -4.87 -23.17
CA PHE A 298 -8.08 -4.73 -22.77
C PHE A 298 -7.24 -4.14 -23.87
N LYS A 299 -7.44 -4.61 -25.11
CA LYS A 299 -6.68 -4.16 -26.28
C LYS A 299 -7.30 -2.92 -26.93
N ARG A 300 -8.64 -2.82 -26.96
CA ARG A 300 -9.37 -1.78 -27.72
C ARG A 300 -9.92 -0.64 -26.87
N GLY A 301 -9.80 -0.73 -25.55
CA GLY A 301 -10.46 0.16 -24.58
C GLY A 301 -11.95 -0.18 -24.40
N ILE A 302 -12.53 0.34 -23.32
CA ILE A 302 -13.97 0.24 -23.02
C ILE A 302 -14.72 1.19 -23.98
N ARG A 303 -15.75 0.68 -24.67
CA ARG A 303 -16.49 1.40 -25.73
C ARG A 303 -17.95 1.69 -25.41
N GLY A 304 -18.45 1.23 -24.27
CA GLY A 304 -19.80 1.46 -23.80
C GLY A 304 -19.88 1.32 -22.28
N ASP A 305 -21.03 1.67 -21.72
CA ASP A 305 -21.25 1.59 -20.28
C ASP A 305 -21.33 0.14 -19.81
N LEU A 306 -20.61 -0.15 -18.73
CA LEU A 306 -20.63 -1.43 -18.04
C LEU A 306 -20.91 -1.19 -16.57
N LYS A 307 -21.91 -1.88 -16.03
CA LYS A 307 -22.38 -1.70 -14.66
C LYS A 307 -21.55 -2.54 -13.70
N VAL A 308 -21.23 -1.97 -12.55
CA VAL A 308 -20.71 -2.68 -11.39
C VAL A 308 -21.72 -2.56 -10.28
N VAL A 309 -22.06 -3.67 -9.62
CA VAL A 309 -23.12 -3.74 -8.62
C VAL A 309 -22.50 -4.05 -7.27
N ALA A 310 -22.80 -3.26 -6.25
CA ALA A 310 -22.31 -3.45 -4.88
C ALA A 310 -23.29 -2.88 -3.86
N SER A 311 -23.15 -3.31 -2.60
CA SER A 311 -23.91 -2.74 -1.49
C SER A 311 -23.47 -1.29 -1.20
N GLU A 312 -24.38 -0.49 -0.64
CA GLU A 312 -24.07 0.85 -0.15
C GLU A 312 -22.96 0.83 0.90
N VAL A 313 -22.94 -0.21 1.75
CA VAL A 313 -21.94 -0.39 2.82
C VAL A 313 -20.64 -1.07 2.35
N SER A 314 -20.53 -1.45 1.07
CA SER A 314 -19.27 -1.95 0.51
C SER A 314 -18.17 -0.88 0.54
N HIS A 315 -16.90 -1.30 0.62
CA HIS A 315 -15.78 -0.38 0.77
C HIS A 315 -15.69 0.64 -0.38
N TYR A 316 -15.34 1.89 -0.06
CA TYR A 316 -15.28 2.99 -1.04
C TYR A 316 -14.28 2.75 -2.18
N ALA A 317 -13.32 1.82 -2.01
CA ALA A 317 -12.38 1.41 -3.06
C ALA A 317 -13.06 0.95 -4.36
N LYS A 318 -14.33 0.51 -4.29
CA LYS A 318 -15.16 0.25 -5.49
C LYS A 318 -15.22 1.48 -6.41
N LEU A 319 -15.40 2.68 -5.87
CA LEU A 319 -15.41 3.93 -6.64
C LEU A 319 -14.05 4.21 -7.28
N SER A 320 -12.95 3.91 -6.57
CA SER A 320 -11.61 4.02 -7.13
C SER A 320 -11.42 3.06 -8.30
N ALA A 321 -11.87 1.80 -8.18
CA ALA A 321 -11.80 0.85 -9.28
C ALA A 321 -12.55 1.33 -10.53
N LEU A 322 -13.79 1.81 -10.38
CA LEU A 322 -14.55 2.33 -11.53
C LEU A 322 -13.91 3.58 -12.15
N GLY A 323 -13.50 4.54 -11.31
CA GLY A 323 -12.92 5.80 -11.78
C GLY A 323 -11.60 5.60 -12.52
N TRP A 324 -10.69 4.78 -11.98
CA TRP A 324 -9.37 4.54 -12.56
C TRP A 324 -9.38 3.55 -13.73
N LEU A 325 -10.31 2.58 -13.77
CA LEU A 325 -10.46 1.68 -14.91
C LEU A 325 -11.18 2.32 -16.10
N GLY A 326 -11.62 3.57 -15.98
CA GLY A 326 -12.31 4.31 -17.04
C GLY A 326 -13.76 3.90 -17.25
N LEU A 327 -14.39 3.27 -16.25
CA LEU A 327 -15.83 2.96 -16.25
C LEU A 327 -16.68 4.19 -15.89
N GLY A 328 -16.15 5.09 -15.07
CA GLY A 328 -16.89 6.21 -14.49
C GLY A 328 -17.73 5.78 -13.28
N THR A 329 -17.76 6.61 -12.24
CA THR A 329 -18.46 6.28 -10.99
C THR A 329 -19.98 6.22 -11.13
N ASP A 330 -20.55 6.87 -12.15
CA ASP A 330 -21.98 6.85 -12.46
C ASP A 330 -22.47 5.48 -12.96
N ASN A 331 -21.55 4.59 -13.30
CA ASN A 331 -21.84 3.19 -13.65
C ASN A 331 -21.83 2.24 -12.44
N LEU A 332 -21.66 2.76 -11.22
CA LEU A 332 -21.92 1.99 -9.99
C LEU A 332 -23.43 1.92 -9.74
N VAL A 333 -23.94 0.70 -9.65
CA VAL A 333 -25.29 0.42 -9.18
C VAL A 333 -25.21 0.04 -7.71
N THR A 334 -25.72 0.93 -6.86
CA THR A 334 -25.68 0.78 -5.41
C THR A 334 -26.99 0.14 -4.93
N ILE A 335 -26.86 -0.95 -4.19
CA ILE A 335 -28.00 -1.66 -3.58
C ILE A 335 -28.04 -1.32 -2.08
N PRO A 336 -29.22 -1.02 -1.50
CA PRO A 336 -29.34 -0.76 -0.06
C PRO A 336 -28.93 -1.98 0.78
N ALA A 337 -28.56 -1.73 2.03
CA ALA A 337 -28.34 -2.77 3.01
C ALA A 337 -29.63 -3.09 3.78
N ASP A 338 -29.75 -4.35 4.23
CA ASP A 338 -30.85 -4.82 5.05
C ASP A 338 -30.64 -4.52 6.55
N ALA A 339 -31.53 -5.05 7.39
CA ALA A 339 -31.49 -4.86 8.83
C ALA A 339 -30.19 -5.37 9.48
N ASP A 340 -29.52 -6.34 8.87
CA ASP A 340 -28.27 -6.97 9.34
C ASP A 340 -27.04 -6.36 8.66
N ASN A 341 -27.20 -5.25 7.93
CA ASN A 341 -26.16 -4.57 7.14
C ASN A 341 -25.59 -5.43 6.00
N ALA A 342 -26.28 -6.50 5.59
CA ALA A 342 -25.95 -7.24 4.38
C ALA A 342 -26.66 -6.61 3.18
N ILE A 343 -26.23 -6.90 1.96
CA ILE A 343 -26.92 -6.43 0.75
C ILE A 343 -28.36 -6.96 0.70
N ASP A 344 -29.33 -6.08 0.46
CA ASP A 344 -30.73 -6.46 0.30
C ASP A 344 -30.89 -7.31 -0.98
N LEU A 345 -31.20 -8.60 -0.80
CA LEU A 345 -31.33 -9.56 -1.89
C LEU A 345 -32.54 -9.29 -2.80
N GLU A 346 -33.64 -8.78 -2.25
CA GLU A 346 -34.84 -8.46 -3.04
C GLU A 346 -34.57 -7.24 -3.92
N ALA A 347 -34.01 -6.18 -3.33
CA ALA A 347 -33.59 -4.98 -4.07
C ALA A 347 -32.53 -5.31 -5.13
N LEU A 348 -31.57 -6.19 -4.79
CA LEU A 348 -30.55 -6.68 -5.72
C LEU A 348 -31.20 -7.39 -6.92
N GLU A 349 -32.08 -8.36 -6.70
CA GLU A 349 -32.69 -9.12 -7.80
C GLU A 349 -33.53 -8.21 -8.71
N VAL A 350 -34.34 -7.33 -8.12
CA VAL A 350 -35.16 -6.35 -8.87
C VAL A 350 -34.27 -5.50 -9.77
N GLU A 351 -33.19 -4.95 -9.23
CA GLU A 351 -32.31 -4.06 -9.98
C GLU A 351 -31.53 -4.81 -11.06
N LEU A 352 -30.98 -5.99 -10.76
CA LEU A 352 -30.26 -6.79 -11.77
C LEU A 352 -31.18 -7.21 -12.94
N ARG A 353 -32.43 -7.58 -12.66
CA ARG A 353 -33.44 -7.87 -13.70
C ARG A 353 -33.77 -6.63 -14.53
N ARG A 354 -33.86 -5.45 -13.90
CA ARG A 354 -34.06 -4.17 -14.60
C ARG A 354 -32.92 -3.85 -15.56
N LEU A 355 -31.66 -4.02 -15.12
CA LEU A 355 -30.47 -3.82 -15.96
C LEU A 355 -30.49 -4.75 -17.19
N CYS A 356 -30.74 -6.05 -16.98
CA CYS A 356 -30.80 -7.03 -18.06
C CYS A 356 -31.93 -6.72 -19.05
N ALA A 357 -33.12 -6.36 -18.56
CA ALA A 357 -34.26 -5.98 -19.40
C ALA A 357 -34.00 -4.70 -20.23
N ALA A 358 -33.16 -3.79 -19.73
CA ALA A 358 -32.72 -2.60 -20.44
C ALA A 358 -31.56 -2.86 -21.43
N GLY A 359 -31.02 -4.08 -21.48
CA GLY A 359 -29.85 -4.41 -22.29
C GLY A 359 -28.53 -3.85 -21.73
N GLU A 360 -28.51 -3.41 -20.47
CA GLU A 360 -27.31 -2.91 -19.81
C GLU A 360 -26.43 -4.08 -19.36
N ARG A 361 -25.13 -4.01 -19.64
CA ARG A 361 -24.20 -5.10 -19.34
C ARG A 361 -23.59 -4.92 -17.95
N ILE A 362 -23.60 -5.99 -17.15
CA ILE A 362 -23.08 -6.02 -15.78
C ILE A 362 -21.69 -6.65 -15.82
N ALA A 363 -20.64 -5.86 -15.64
CA ALA A 363 -19.27 -6.36 -15.59
C ALA A 363 -19.02 -7.19 -14.32
N CYS A 364 -19.42 -6.65 -13.16
CA CYS A 364 -19.07 -7.25 -11.87
C CYS A 364 -20.19 -7.05 -10.84
N ILE A 365 -20.50 -8.10 -10.08
CA ILE A 365 -21.30 -8.07 -8.86
C ILE A 365 -20.32 -8.31 -7.70
N MET A 366 -20.33 -7.44 -6.70
CA MET A 366 -19.31 -7.39 -5.65
C MET A 366 -19.93 -7.59 -4.25
N PRO A 367 -20.21 -8.83 -3.85
CA PRO A 367 -20.57 -9.14 -2.47
C PRO A 367 -19.41 -8.84 -1.52
N THR A 368 -19.73 -8.23 -0.39
CA THR A 368 -18.78 -7.89 0.69
C THR A 368 -18.83 -8.96 1.77
N MET A 369 -17.71 -9.65 1.98
CA MET A 369 -17.61 -10.78 2.90
C MET A 369 -16.91 -10.34 4.19
N GLY A 370 -17.55 -9.44 4.93
CA GLY A 370 -16.99 -8.77 6.12
C GLY A 370 -16.76 -7.28 5.87
N THR A 371 -17.81 -6.45 6.06
CA THR A 371 -17.71 -4.99 5.94
C THR A 371 -16.75 -4.37 6.96
N THR A 372 -16.17 -3.22 6.61
CA THR A 372 -15.13 -2.56 7.45
C THR A 372 -15.67 -2.03 8.78
N ASP A 373 -16.92 -1.56 8.80
CA ASP A 373 -17.50 -0.94 10.00
C ASP A 373 -18.23 -1.95 10.88
N ALA A 374 -19.07 -2.81 10.30
CA ALA A 374 -19.96 -3.67 11.06
C ALA A 374 -19.57 -5.16 11.02
N PHE A 375 -18.69 -5.57 10.11
CA PHE A 375 -18.42 -6.97 9.79
C PHE A 375 -19.68 -7.73 9.31
N SER A 376 -20.53 -7.05 8.54
CA SER A 376 -21.62 -7.71 7.81
C SER A 376 -21.07 -8.59 6.68
N ILE A 377 -21.79 -9.67 6.39
CA ILE A 377 -21.41 -10.66 5.38
C ILE A 377 -22.59 -10.80 4.41
N ASP A 378 -22.36 -10.50 3.14
CA ASP A 378 -23.36 -10.66 2.11
C ASP A 378 -23.64 -12.15 1.82
N HIS A 379 -24.89 -12.45 1.46
CA HIS A 379 -25.38 -13.79 1.15
C HIS A 379 -24.90 -14.31 -0.21
N LEU A 380 -23.60 -14.61 -0.32
CA LEU A 380 -22.92 -14.95 -1.58
C LEU A 380 -23.58 -16.11 -2.35
N ALA A 381 -24.05 -17.17 -1.68
CA ALA A 381 -24.69 -18.29 -2.36
C ALA A 381 -25.98 -17.89 -3.08
N GLN A 382 -26.81 -17.04 -2.45
CA GLN A 382 -28.02 -16.49 -3.02
C GLN A 382 -27.72 -15.53 -4.17
N ILE A 383 -26.68 -14.70 -4.03
CA ILE A 383 -26.24 -13.78 -5.10
C ILE A 383 -25.77 -14.56 -6.33
N VAL A 384 -25.03 -15.65 -6.14
CA VAL A 384 -24.61 -16.55 -7.23
C VAL A 384 -25.83 -17.17 -7.91
N ALA A 385 -26.83 -17.63 -7.14
CA ALA A 385 -28.06 -18.19 -7.69
C ALA A 385 -28.85 -17.16 -8.51
N ILE A 386 -28.96 -15.92 -8.03
CA ILE A 386 -29.59 -14.82 -8.78
C ILE A 386 -28.83 -14.57 -10.09
N ARG A 387 -27.49 -14.45 -10.05
CA ARG A 387 -26.65 -14.25 -11.24
C ARG A 387 -26.86 -15.36 -12.27
N ASP A 388 -26.89 -16.62 -11.83
CA ASP A 388 -27.06 -17.75 -12.74
C ASP A 388 -28.48 -17.82 -13.32
N ALA A 389 -29.51 -17.48 -12.54
CA ALA A 389 -30.87 -17.35 -13.04
C ALA A 389 -30.99 -16.24 -14.10
N LEU A 390 -30.34 -15.09 -13.92
CA LEU A 390 -30.33 -13.99 -14.89
C LEU A 390 -29.70 -14.40 -16.23
N VAL A 391 -28.59 -15.15 -16.19
CA VAL A 391 -27.94 -15.66 -17.41
C VAL A 391 -28.90 -16.54 -18.20
N ALA A 392 -29.67 -17.40 -17.53
CA ALA A 392 -30.66 -18.26 -18.17
C ALA A 392 -31.92 -17.50 -18.64
N ASP A 393 -32.48 -16.64 -17.80
CA ASP A 393 -33.75 -15.93 -18.05
C ASP A 393 -33.64 -14.91 -19.21
N TYR A 394 -32.46 -14.30 -19.38
CA TYR A 394 -32.19 -13.27 -20.39
C TYR A 394 -31.27 -13.74 -21.52
N ASP A 395 -30.89 -15.02 -21.54
CA ASP A 395 -29.98 -15.62 -22.54
C ASP A 395 -28.69 -14.79 -22.74
N LEU A 396 -28.03 -14.45 -21.63
CA LEU A 396 -26.84 -13.60 -21.69
C LEU A 396 -25.70 -14.33 -22.40
N ASP A 397 -25.03 -13.64 -23.32
CA ASP A 397 -23.87 -14.14 -24.07
C ASP A 397 -22.58 -14.27 -23.24
N TYR A 398 -22.67 -13.92 -21.95
CA TYR A 398 -21.59 -13.95 -20.98
C TYR A 398 -22.16 -14.14 -19.57
N ARG A 399 -21.28 -14.43 -18.61
CA ARG A 399 -21.63 -14.55 -17.20
C ARG A 399 -21.07 -13.34 -16.44
N PRO A 400 -21.90 -12.47 -15.83
CA PRO A 400 -21.41 -11.36 -15.00
C PRO A 400 -20.46 -11.88 -13.92
N HIS A 401 -19.30 -11.23 -13.73
CA HIS A 401 -18.28 -11.71 -12.79
C HIS A 401 -18.71 -11.49 -11.34
N ILE A 402 -18.49 -12.47 -10.47
CA ILE A 402 -18.65 -12.30 -9.02
C ILE A 402 -17.28 -12.20 -8.38
N HIS A 403 -16.95 -11.01 -7.88
CA HIS A 403 -15.77 -10.76 -7.05
C HIS A 403 -16.21 -10.65 -5.59
N ALA A 404 -15.91 -11.67 -4.77
CA ALA A 404 -16.15 -11.57 -3.33
C ALA A 404 -15.03 -10.74 -2.68
N ASP A 405 -15.39 -9.54 -2.23
CA ASP A 405 -14.51 -8.69 -1.41
C ASP A 405 -14.42 -9.29 -0.01
N ALA A 406 -13.49 -10.22 0.17
CA ALA A 406 -13.28 -10.99 1.39
C ALA A 406 -12.04 -10.57 2.16
N VAL A 407 -11.54 -9.35 1.92
CA VAL A 407 -10.27 -8.88 2.50
C VAL A 407 -10.21 -8.98 4.02
N ILE A 408 -11.36 -8.96 4.70
CA ILE A 408 -11.49 -9.23 6.13
C ILE A 408 -11.95 -10.69 6.38
N GLY A 409 -13.08 -11.11 5.81
CA GLY A 409 -13.73 -12.38 6.17
C GLY A 409 -13.05 -13.66 5.66
N TRP A 410 -12.09 -13.59 4.72
CA TRP A 410 -11.40 -14.78 4.19
C TRP A 410 -10.81 -15.67 5.30
N ALA A 411 -10.34 -15.06 6.40
CA ALA A 411 -9.68 -15.76 7.48
C ALA A 411 -10.61 -16.76 8.19
N TRP A 412 -11.93 -16.53 8.17
CA TRP A 412 -12.91 -17.46 8.75
C TRP A 412 -13.06 -18.75 7.95
N ALA A 413 -12.54 -18.84 6.73
CA ALA A 413 -12.54 -20.07 5.95
C ALA A 413 -11.81 -21.22 6.66
N VAL A 414 -10.95 -20.92 7.66
CA VAL A 414 -10.35 -21.92 8.55
C VAL A 414 -11.39 -22.70 9.37
N PHE A 415 -12.62 -22.19 9.55
CA PHE A 415 -13.69 -22.86 10.27
C PHE A 415 -14.57 -23.76 9.38
N ARG A 416 -14.32 -23.81 8.05
CA ARG A 416 -15.12 -24.61 7.11
C ARG A 416 -15.19 -26.08 7.51
N ASP A 417 -14.10 -26.62 8.04
CA ASP A 417 -13.97 -27.99 8.53
C ASP A 417 -13.80 -28.06 10.06
N TYR A 418 -14.29 -27.06 10.80
CA TYR A 418 -14.31 -27.10 12.26
C TYR A 418 -15.55 -27.85 12.76
N ASP A 419 -15.36 -28.76 13.70
CA ASP A 419 -16.46 -29.46 14.37
C ASP A 419 -17.03 -28.57 15.49
N PHE A 420 -18.10 -27.84 15.18
CA PHE A 420 -18.77 -26.93 16.11
C PHE A 420 -19.50 -27.68 17.24
N ASP A 421 -19.94 -28.92 17.02
CA ASP A 421 -20.62 -29.73 18.04
C ASP A 421 -19.63 -30.25 19.07
N ALA A 422 -18.47 -30.75 18.63
CA ALA A 422 -17.41 -31.20 19.52
C ALA A 422 -16.64 -30.05 20.17
N ASN A 423 -16.58 -28.89 19.50
CA ASN A 423 -15.87 -27.68 19.93
C ASN A 423 -14.48 -28.00 20.54
N PRO A 424 -13.55 -28.60 19.76
CA PRO A 424 -12.29 -29.12 20.30
C PRO A 424 -11.37 -28.05 20.91
N LEU A 425 -11.55 -26.77 20.54
CA LEU A 425 -10.79 -25.65 21.13
C LEU A 425 -11.47 -25.05 22.37
N GLY A 426 -12.67 -25.52 22.74
CA GLY A 426 -13.34 -25.10 23.97
C GLY A 426 -13.83 -23.65 23.97
N PHE A 427 -14.25 -23.12 22.82
CA PHE A 427 -14.80 -21.75 22.76
C PHE A 427 -16.03 -21.61 23.66
N PRO A 428 -16.20 -20.48 24.38
CA PRO A 428 -17.43 -20.20 25.14
C PRO A 428 -18.67 -20.21 24.24
N ALA A 429 -19.84 -20.54 24.80
CA ALA A 429 -21.06 -20.76 24.02
C ALA A 429 -21.46 -19.57 23.11
N ARG A 430 -21.36 -18.32 23.62
CA ARG A 430 -21.63 -17.12 22.81
C ARG A 430 -20.62 -16.97 21.66
N THR A 431 -19.34 -17.13 21.95
CA THR A 431 -18.27 -17.10 20.95
C THR A 431 -18.45 -18.18 19.88
N LEU A 432 -18.72 -19.42 20.29
CA LEU A 432 -18.93 -20.56 19.40
C LEU A 432 -20.11 -20.30 18.45
N ARG A 433 -21.21 -19.75 18.96
CA ARG A 433 -22.37 -19.35 18.15
C ARG A 433 -22.01 -18.25 17.15
N SER A 434 -21.36 -17.17 17.59
CA SER A 434 -20.91 -16.09 16.71
C SER A 434 -20.00 -16.59 15.58
N LEU A 435 -19.06 -17.49 15.90
CA LEU A 435 -18.19 -18.14 14.91
C LEU A 435 -18.98 -19.03 13.94
N TRP A 436 -19.99 -19.75 14.43
CA TRP A 436 -20.84 -20.61 13.61
C TRP A 436 -21.69 -19.80 12.63
N ASP A 437 -22.34 -18.73 13.12
CA ASP A 437 -23.18 -17.84 12.32
C ASP A 437 -22.37 -17.16 11.20
N ALA A 438 -21.15 -16.69 11.51
CA ALA A 438 -20.24 -16.14 10.49
C ALA A 438 -19.78 -17.21 9.48
N ASN A 439 -19.41 -18.40 9.94
CA ASN A 439 -18.98 -19.50 9.09
C ASN A 439 -20.08 -20.00 8.14
N ALA A 440 -21.34 -19.99 8.58
CA ALA A 440 -22.49 -20.40 7.77
C ALA A 440 -22.63 -19.59 6.47
N GLN A 441 -22.18 -18.34 6.47
CA GLN A 441 -22.15 -17.49 5.27
C GLN A 441 -20.79 -17.57 4.55
N LEU A 442 -19.68 -17.54 5.29
CA LEU A 442 -18.33 -17.50 4.71
C LEU A 442 -17.89 -18.84 4.08
N CYS A 443 -18.56 -19.95 4.39
CA CYS A 443 -18.31 -21.22 3.70
C CYS A 443 -18.66 -21.18 2.20
N ALA A 444 -19.44 -20.19 1.76
CA ALA A 444 -19.81 -19.97 0.37
C ALA A 444 -18.70 -19.32 -0.49
N LEU A 445 -17.57 -18.89 0.10
CA LEU A 445 -16.49 -18.20 -0.62
C LEU A 445 -16.02 -18.95 -1.89
N GLY A 446 -16.03 -20.29 -1.87
CA GLY A 446 -15.67 -21.14 -3.01
C GLY A 446 -16.60 -21.02 -4.24
N LEU A 447 -17.73 -20.30 -4.13
CA LEU A 447 -18.66 -20.06 -5.23
C LEU A 447 -18.29 -18.85 -6.10
N ALA A 448 -17.53 -17.88 -5.56
CA ALA A 448 -17.15 -16.68 -6.29
C ALA A 448 -16.21 -16.99 -7.47
N ASP A 449 -16.19 -16.11 -8.47
CA ASP A 449 -15.27 -16.24 -9.61
C ASP A 449 -13.85 -15.76 -9.22
N SER A 450 -13.78 -14.74 -8.35
CA SER A 450 -12.54 -14.33 -7.68
C SER A 450 -12.78 -13.83 -6.26
N ILE A 451 -11.73 -13.79 -5.45
CA ILE A 451 -11.76 -13.27 -4.08
C ILE A 451 -10.61 -12.29 -3.80
N GLY A 452 -10.88 -11.31 -2.95
CA GLY A 452 -9.86 -10.45 -2.33
C GLY A 452 -9.49 -10.93 -0.92
N VAL A 453 -8.20 -10.89 -0.58
CA VAL A 453 -7.66 -11.36 0.71
C VAL A 453 -6.63 -10.35 1.22
N ASP A 454 -6.78 -9.85 2.45
CA ASP A 454 -5.75 -9.01 3.09
C ASP A 454 -5.11 -9.75 4.27
N PHE A 455 -3.86 -10.18 4.07
CA PHE A 455 -3.04 -10.72 5.16
C PHE A 455 -2.67 -9.65 6.18
N HIS A 456 -2.55 -8.39 5.75
CA HIS A 456 -2.27 -7.27 6.64
C HIS A 456 -3.49 -6.83 7.49
N LYS A 457 -4.64 -7.49 7.33
CA LYS A 457 -5.85 -7.32 8.14
C LYS A 457 -6.03 -8.51 9.08
N THR A 458 -6.76 -9.53 8.66
CA THR A 458 -7.08 -10.70 9.49
C THR A 458 -6.03 -11.81 9.40
N GLY A 459 -4.96 -11.59 8.63
CA GLY A 459 -3.79 -12.48 8.54
C GLY A 459 -2.57 -12.06 9.37
N PHE A 460 -2.62 -10.92 10.10
CA PHE A 460 -1.58 -10.49 11.05
C PHE A 460 -0.17 -10.23 10.45
N THR A 461 -0.08 -9.74 9.21
CA THR A 461 1.20 -9.37 8.57
C THR A 461 1.43 -7.85 8.56
N PRO A 462 2.67 -7.37 8.32
CA PRO A 462 2.90 -5.96 8.00
C PRO A 462 2.17 -5.53 6.73
N TYR A 463 1.86 -4.24 6.62
CA TYR A 463 1.46 -3.64 5.34
C TYR A 463 2.65 -3.62 4.37
N VAL A 464 2.45 -3.79 3.06
CA VAL A 464 1.20 -4.16 2.37
C VAL A 464 1.28 -5.62 1.94
N ALA A 465 0.31 -6.44 2.36
CA ALA A 465 0.18 -7.83 1.93
C ALA A 465 -1.28 -8.18 1.65
N SER A 466 -1.60 -8.30 0.37
CA SER A 466 -2.93 -8.62 -0.15
C SER A 466 -2.79 -9.61 -1.29
N LEU A 467 -3.73 -10.55 -1.40
CA LEU A 467 -3.77 -11.59 -2.42
C LEU A 467 -5.08 -11.45 -3.20
N PHE A 468 -4.97 -11.36 -4.52
CA PHE A 468 -6.09 -11.57 -5.43
C PHE A 468 -6.05 -13.02 -5.91
N LEU A 469 -7.17 -13.73 -5.82
CA LEU A 469 -7.26 -15.14 -6.19
C LEU A 469 -8.43 -15.35 -7.15
N VAL A 470 -8.19 -16.06 -8.26
CA VAL A 470 -9.22 -16.49 -9.22
C VAL A 470 -9.50 -17.97 -9.04
N ARG A 471 -10.77 -18.35 -9.20
CA ARG A 471 -11.20 -19.76 -9.19
C ARG A 471 -10.63 -20.54 -10.38
N ASP A 472 -10.59 -19.90 -11.54
CA ASP A 472 -10.05 -20.44 -12.78
C ASP A 472 -8.85 -19.58 -13.22
N ARG A 473 -7.66 -20.19 -13.24
CA ARG A 473 -6.42 -19.54 -13.66
C ARG A 473 -6.46 -19.04 -15.10
N GLY A 474 -7.32 -19.60 -15.95
CA GLY A 474 -7.52 -19.15 -17.33
C GLY A 474 -8.09 -17.72 -17.42
N ASP A 475 -8.68 -17.19 -16.35
CA ASP A 475 -9.12 -15.80 -16.31
C ASP A 475 -7.96 -14.81 -16.51
N PHE A 476 -6.73 -15.15 -16.11
CA PHE A 476 -5.56 -14.28 -16.35
C PHE A 476 -5.23 -14.13 -17.85
N ASP A 477 -5.64 -15.07 -18.69
CA ASP A 477 -5.43 -14.99 -20.15
C ASP A 477 -6.21 -13.80 -20.75
N LEU A 478 -7.31 -13.39 -20.11
CA LEU A 478 -8.15 -12.25 -20.55
C LEU A 478 -7.39 -10.91 -20.51
N VAL A 479 -6.33 -10.80 -19.69
CA VAL A 479 -5.55 -9.57 -19.47
C VAL A 479 -4.06 -9.76 -19.74
N THR A 480 -3.71 -10.81 -20.49
CA THR A 480 -2.33 -11.12 -20.88
C THR A 480 -1.83 -10.17 -21.97
N ARG A 481 -0.61 -9.65 -21.79
CA ARG A 481 0.08 -8.81 -22.78
C ARG A 481 0.89 -9.65 -23.77
N ASP A 482 1.05 -9.14 -24.98
CA ASP A 482 1.86 -9.78 -26.02
C ASP A 482 3.36 -9.71 -25.64
N LEU A 483 4.05 -10.85 -25.63
CA LEU A 483 5.47 -10.95 -25.21
C LEU A 483 6.42 -10.08 -26.04
N GLU A 484 6.08 -9.80 -27.30
CA GLU A 484 6.87 -8.90 -28.17
C GLU A 484 7.00 -7.48 -27.60
N ALA A 485 6.03 -7.04 -26.80
CA ALA A 485 6.09 -5.75 -26.11
C ALA A 485 7.05 -5.77 -24.90
N MET A 486 7.60 -6.93 -24.52
CA MET A 486 8.43 -7.16 -23.34
C MET A 486 9.74 -7.91 -23.68
N PRO A 487 10.53 -7.44 -24.66
CA PRO A 487 11.63 -8.24 -25.25
C PRO A 487 12.79 -8.55 -24.30
N TYR A 488 12.88 -7.83 -23.18
CA TYR A 488 13.94 -7.99 -22.18
C TYR A 488 13.50 -8.83 -20.96
N LEU A 489 12.27 -9.38 -20.95
CA LEU A 489 11.77 -10.25 -19.87
C LEU A 489 11.25 -11.59 -20.41
N PHE A 490 11.11 -12.56 -19.50
CA PHE A 490 10.38 -13.83 -19.74
C PHE A 490 10.98 -14.74 -20.81
N GLN A 491 12.30 -14.72 -21.00
CA GLN A 491 12.95 -15.57 -22.01
C GLN A 491 12.97 -17.07 -21.63
N PHE A 492 12.78 -17.39 -20.35
CA PHE A 492 12.75 -18.76 -19.81
C PHE A 492 12.02 -18.77 -18.45
N GLY A 493 11.93 -19.93 -17.81
CA GLY A 493 11.20 -20.10 -16.54
C GLY A 493 9.74 -20.50 -16.76
N ASN A 494 9.02 -20.72 -15.66
CA ASN A 494 7.67 -21.29 -15.64
C ASN A 494 6.63 -20.35 -15.02
N TYR A 495 7.05 -19.28 -14.35
CA TYR A 495 6.14 -18.33 -13.71
C TYR A 495 6.45 -16.88 -14.10
N HIS A 496 5.51 -16.29 -14.84
CA HIS A 496 5.63 -14.97 -15.48
C HIS A 496 4.44 -14.05 -15.16
N PRO A 497 4.15 -13.76 -13.88
CA PRO A 497 3.00 -12.94 -13.51
C PRO A 497 3.02 -11.56 -14.15
N GLY A 498 4.22 -11.00 -14.39
CA GLY A 498 4.41 -9.73 -15.09
C GLY A 498 3.85 -9.66 -16.52
N VAL A 499 3.32 -10.75 -17.08
CA VAL A 499 2.61 -10.75 -18.36
C VAL A 499 1.15 -10.32 -18.20
N PHE A 500 0.51 -10.60 -17.05
CA PHE A 500 -0.92 -10.35 -16.80
C PHE A 500 -1.20 -9.45 -15.58
N THR A 501 -0.21 -9.17 -14.72
CA THR A 501 -0.38 -8.26 -13.59
C THR A 501 -0.44 -6.79 -14.01
N MET A 502 -1.31 -6.00 -13.39
CA MET A 502 -1.31 -4.53 -13.52
C MET A 502 0.02 -3.94 -13.03
N GLU A 503 0.54 -4.38 -11.89
CA GLU A 503 1.89 -4.02 -11.46
C GLU A 503 2.94 -4.72 -12.32
N THR A 504 4.11 -4.11 -12.44
CA THR A 504 5.28 -4.73 -13.05
C THR A 504 6.15 -5.32 -11.95
N SER A 505 7.05 -4.52 -11.39
CA SER A 505 7.89 -4.92 -10.27
C SER A 505 7.05 -5.10 -9.01
N ARG A 506 7.20 -6.25 -8.36
CA ARG A 506 6.52 -6.58 -7.09
C ARG A 506 7.53 -7.14 -6.10
N ALA A 507 7.50 -6.64 -4.86
CA ALA A 507 8.42 -7.05 -3.82
C ALA A 507 8.02 -8.42 -3.21
N GLY A 508 9.02 -9.22 -2.84
CA GLY A 508 8.81 -10.51 -2.16
C GLY A 508 8.38 -10.43 -0.69
N SER A 509 8.40 -9.25 -0.08
CA SER A 509 8.14 -9.09 1.36
C SER A 509 6.74 -9.52 1.75
N ALA A 510 5.72 -9.12 0.97
CA ALA A 510 4.32 -9.51 1.20
C ALA A 510 4.14 -11.03 1.14
N VAL A 511 4.78 -11.67 0.16
CA VAL A 511 4.73 -13.12 -0.09
C VAL A 511 5.28 -13.87 1.12
N LEU A 512 6.51 -13.53 1.55
CA LEU A 512 7.14 -14.22 2.69
C LEU A 512 6.42 -13.92 4.00
N ALA A 513 5.91 -12.70 4.20
CA ALA A 513 5.15 -12.35 5.38
C ALA A 513 3.85 -13.17 5.50
N ALA A 514 3.11 -13.29 4.40
CA ALA A 514 1.88 -14.07 4.35
C ALA A 514 2.15 -15.57 4.54
N LEU A 515 3.11 -16.14 3.80
CA LEU A 515 3.47 -17.55 3.93
C LEU A 515 3.96 -17.88 5.35
N ALA A 516 4.75 -17.00 5.96
CA ALA A 516 5.20 -17.16 7.34
C ALA A 516 4.02 -17.30 8.32
N ASN A 517 2.96 -16.51 8.16
CA ASN A 517 1.78 -16.60 9.04
C ASN A 517 0.88 -17.79 8.74
N LEU A 518 0.70 -18.14 7.47
CA LEU A 518 0.02 -19.39 7.11
C LEU A 518 0.70 -20.60 7.77
N ARG A 519 2.04 -20.60 7.82
CA ARG A 519 2.84 -21.66 8.43
C ARG A 519 2.90 -21.59 9.96
N LEU A 520 3.01 -20.40 10.53
CA LEU A 520 3.04 -20.20 11.98
C LEU A 520 1.74 -20.65 12.63
N PHE A 521 0.61 -20.16 12.12
CA PHE A 521 -0.67 -20.39 12.76
C PHE A 521 -1.25 -21.76 12.43
N GLY A 522 -1.11 -22.20 11.17
CA GLY A 522 -1.95 -23.28 10.65
C GLY A 522 -3.44 -22.99 10.89
N LYS A 523 -4.28 -24.03 10.81
CA LYS A 523 -5.71 -23.89 11.13
C LYS A 523 -5.94 -23.68 12.64
N GLU A 524 -5.23 -24.42 13.49
CA GLU A 524 -5.41 -24.37 14.95
C GLU A 524 -5.16 -22.96 15.51
N GLY A 525 -4.01 -22.37 15.18
CA GLY A 525 -3.64 -21.04 15.66
C GLY A 525 -4.56 -19.93 15.12
N LEU A 526 -4.94 -19.99 13.84
CA LEU A 526 -5.88 -19.02 13.27
C LEU A 526 -7.27 -19.13 13.92
N ARG A 527 -7.77 -20.35 14.14
CA ARG A 527 -9.05 -20.58 14.83
C ARG A 527 -9.02 -20.04 16.25
N ALA A 528 -7.96 -20.34 17.01
CA ALA A 528 -7.79 -19.86 18.37
C ALA A 528 -7.72 -18.33 18.42
N LEU A 529 -6.95 -17.71 17.52
CA LEU A 529 -6.81 -16.27 17.43
C LEU A 529 -8.13 -15.59 17.06
N LEU A 530 -8.80 -16.01 15.98
CA LEU A 530 -10.08 -15.44 15.57
C LEU A 530 -11.16 -15.63 16.64
N GLY A 531 -11.23 -16.82 17.24
CA GLY A 531 -12.15 -17.09 18.35
C GLY A 531 -11.88 -16.23 19.58
N HIS A 532 -10.61 -15.95 19.89
CA HIS A 532 -10.25 -15.02 20.95
C HIS A 532 -10.73 -13.59 20.68
N LEU A 533 -10.53 -13.06 19.46
CA LEU A 533 -10.97 -11.71 19.09
C LEU A 533 -12.50 -11.58 19.10
N VAL A 534 -13.21 -12.58 18.56
CA VAL A 534 -14.68 -12.64 18.60
C VAL A 534 -15.17 -12.78 20.04
N GLY A 535 -14.48 -13.58 20.87
CA GLY A 535 -14.78 -13.70 22.30
C GLY A 535 -14.69 -12.37 23.04
N ALA A 536 -13.62 -11.61 22.81
CA ALA A 536 -13.47 -10.28 23.40
C ALA A 536 -14.57 -9.30 22.93
N ALA A 537 -14.96 -9.35 21.66
CA ALA A 537 -16.09 -8.55 21.17
C ALA A 537 -17.41 -8.93 21.87
N GLU A 538 -17.67 -10.22 22.11
CA GLU A 538 -18.82 -10.70 22.87
C GLU A 538 -18.77 -10.32 24.36
N ASP A 539 -17.57 -10.28 24.96
CA ASP A 539 -17.38 -9.82 26.34
C ASP A 539 -17.71 -8.33 26.47
N LEU A 540 -17.28 -7.50 25.51
CA LEU A 540 -17.66 -6.08 25.46
C LEU A 540 -19.16 -5.89 25.29
N ARG A 541 -19.81 -6.66 24.40
CA ARG A 541 -21.27 -6.62 24.22
C ARG A 541 -21.99 -6.88 25.53
N GLN A 542 -21.60 -7.93 26.25
CA GLN A 542 -22.16 -8.25 27.56
C GLN A 542 -21.87 -7.16 28.61
N ALA A 543 -20.68 -6.56 28.59
CA ALA A 543 -20.34 -5.48 29.51
C ALA A 543 -21.20 -4.22 29.25
N LEU A 544 -21.48 -3.89 27.99
CA LEU A 544 -22.39 -2.81 27.59
C LEU A 544 -23.84 -3.12 27.97
N GLU A 545 -24.33 -4.34 27.75
CA GLU A 545 -25.66 -4.79 28.20
C GLU A 545 -25.83 -4.59 29.71
N ARG A 546 -24.78 -4.88 30.50
CA ARG A 546 -24.78 -4.70 31.97
C ARG A 546 -24.71 -3.23 32.41
N SER A 547 -24.12 -2.35 31.60
CA SER A 547 -23.87 -0.95 31.98
C SER A 547 -25.14 -0.09 32.01
N ARG A 548 -26.19 -0.51 31.29
CA ARG A 548 -27.50 0.17 31.15
C ARG A 548 -27.46 1.59 30.57
N PHE A 549 -26.30 2.04 30.09
CA PHE A 549 -26.16 3.32 29.40
C PHE A 549 -25.76 3.17 27.93
N GLY A 550 -25.32 1.98 27.53
CA GLY A 550 -24.91 1.65 26.18
C GLY A 550 -25.95 0.78 25.46
N VAL A 551 -25.97 0.84 24.14
CA VAL A 551 -26.70 -0.08 23.26
C VAL A 551 -25.77 -0.56 22.15
N VAL A 552 -25.74 -1.86 21.90
CA VAL A 552 -25.03 -2.45 20.75
C VAL A 552 -25.92 -2.26 19.52
N VAL A 553 -25.37 -1.72 18.44
CA VAL A 553 -26.15 -1.37 17.25
C VAL A 553 -25.97 -2.34 16.07
N ASN A 554 -24.97 -3.23 16.14
CA ASN A 554 -24.68 -4.30 15.15
C ASN A 554 -24.83 -5.72 15.75
N ASP A 555 -25.97 -5.98 16.38
CA ASP A 555 -26.26 -7.18 17.15
C ASP A 555 -26.24 -8.51 16.36
N TYR A 556 -26.40 -8.47 15.04
CA TYR A 556 -26.35 -9.65 14.15
C TYR A 556 -25.04 -9.80 13.36
N ASN A 557 -24.03 -8.94 13.59
CA ASN A 557 -22.75 -9.05 12.90
C ASN A 557 -21.69 -9.65 13.83
N HIS A 558 -21.25 -10.86 13.55
CA HIS A 558 -20.52 -11.71 14.52
C HIS A 558 -18.99 -11.73 14.35
N GLY A 559 -18.43 -10.60 13.90
CA GLY A 559 -16.99 -10.39 13.81
C GLY A 559 -16.35 -9.89 15.10
N PRO A 560 -15.05 -9.52 15.05
CA PRO A 560 -14.34 -8.96 16.18
C PRO A 560 -14.63 -7.45 16.36
N VAL A 561 -15.86 -7.02 16.06
CA VAL A 561 -16.27 -5.61 16.07
C VAL A 561 -17.58 -5.42 16.80
N THR A 562 -17.62 -4.39 17.65
CA THR A 562 -18.81 -3.96 18.37
C THR A 562 -19.02 -2.47 18.11
N LEU A 563 -20.11 -2.17 17.41
CA LEU A 563 -20.63 -0.82 17.25
C LEU A 563 -21.65 -0.55 18.34
N PHE A 564 -21.56 0.61 18.98
CA PHE A 564 -22.46 0.95 20.07
C PHE A 564 -22.70 2.45 20.19
N ARG A 565 -23.79 2.80 20.86
CA ARG A 565 -24.13 4.19 21.25
C ARG A 565 -24.25 4.30 22.76
N VAL A 566 -23.92 5.47 23.27
CA VAL A 566 -24.03 5.81 24.70
C VAL A 566 -25.06 6.91 24.89
N TYR A 567 -25.79 6.86 26.01
CA TYR A 567 -26.84 7.83 26.35
C TYR A 567 -26.63 8.49 27.72
N PRO A 568 -27.17 9.71 27.92
CA PRO A 568 -27.17 10.40 29.21
C PRO A 568 -27.87 9.62 30.31
N GLU A 569 -27.63 9.98 31.57
CA GLU A 569 -28.34 9.42 32.71
C GLU A 569 -29.87 9.67 32.62
N GLY A 570 -30.67 8.70 33.06
CA GLY A 570 -32.14 8.78 33.02
C GLY A 570 -32.77 8.49 31.65
N VAL A 571 -31.96 8.21 30.62
CA VAL A 571 -32.42 7.80 29.29
C VAL A 571 -32.31 6.28 29.17
N ASP A 572 -33.38 5.62 28.73
CA ASP A 572 -33.36 4.20 28.35
C ASP A 572 -32.69 4.04 26.97
N PRO A 573 -31.49 3.42 26.88
CA PRO A 573 -30.76 3.31 25.61
C PRO A 573 -31.54 2.55 24.53
N GLU A 574 -32.18 1.44 24.90
CA GLU A 574 -32.84 0.53 23.96
C GLU A 574 -34.11 1.13 23.37
N VAL A 575 -34.91 1.80 24.22
CA VAL A 575 -36.12 2.49 23.77
C VAL A 575 -35.74 3.70 22.90
N THR A 576 -34.70 4.43 23.31
CA THR A 576 -34.26 5.63 22.59
C THR A 576 -33.66 5.28 21.24
N TYR A 577 -32.78 4.28 21.16
CA TYR A 577 -32.19 3.83 19.91
C TYR A 577 -33.24 3.34 18.91
N ARG A 578 -34.20 2.52 19.35
CA ARG A 578 -35.31 2.09 18.48
C ARG A 578 -36.09 3.28 17.92
N ARG A 579 -36.34 4.30 18.75
CA ARG A 579 -36.99 5.53 18.28
C ARG A 579 -36.11 6.30 17.30
N GLU A 580 -34.81 6.46 17.56
CA GLU A 580 -33.88 7.10 16.62
C GLU A 580 -33.84 6.40 15.27
N ARG A 581 -33.85 5.05 15.28
CA ARG A 581 -33.76 4.22 14.08
C ARG A 581 -35.06 4.19 13.28
N ASP A 582 -36.19 4.00 13.96
CA ASP A 582 -37.45 3.58 13.31
C ASP A 582 -38.50 4.69 13.19
N ASP A 583 -38.42 5.79 13.96
CA ASP A 583 -39.41 6.89 13.95
C ASP A 583 -39.01 7.99 12.94
N PRO A 584 -39.75 8.18 11.84
CA PRO A 584 -39.44 9.20 10.84
C PRO A 584 -39.48 10.64 11.38
N THR A 585 -40.09 10.87 12.54
CA THR A 585 -40.19 12.19 13.19
C THR A 585 -39.07 12.46 14.20
N ALA A 586 -38.19 11.47 14.45
CA ALA A 586 -37.15 11.56 15.47
C ALA A 586 -35.87 12.30 15.04
N GLY A 587 -35.87 13.07 13.95
CA GLY A 587 -34.67 13.77 13.44
C GLY A 587 -33.95 14.61 14.49
N ALA A 588 -34.66 15.48 15.22
CA ALA A 588 -34.06 16.30 16.29
C ALA A 588 -33.55 15.47 17.49
N LEU A 589 -34.14 14.30 17.76
CA LEU A 589 -33.67 13.37 18.78
C LEU A 589 -32.34 12.74 18.34
N LEU A 590 -32.30 12.25 17.10
CA LEU A 590 -31.12 11.65 16.48
C LEU A 590 -29.95 12.63 16.46
N GLU A 591 -30.15 13.86 15.97
CA GLU A 591 -29.11 14.89 15.92
C GLU A 591 -28.52 15.20 17.30
N ARG A 592 -29.38 15.36 18.32
CA ARG A 592 -28.95 15.62 19.70
C ARG A 592 -28.07 14.49 20.24
N ASN A 593 -28.47 13.25 19.99
CA ASN A 593 -27.77 12.09 20.53
C ASN A 593 -26.52 11.73 19.69
N ASN A 594 -26.49 12.06 18.39
CA ASN A 594 -25.26 12.07 17.60
C ASN A 594 -24.25 13.06 18.20
N ALA A 595 -24.66 14.31 18.45
CA ALA A 595 -23.83 15.31 19.10
C ALA A 595 -23.33 14.87 20.49
N TYR A 596 -24.16 14.14 21.24
CA TYR A 596 -23.74 13.53 22.50
C TYR A 596 -22.63 12.49 22.30
N ASN A 597 -22.76 11.57 21.35
CA ASN A 597 -21.75 10.55 21.07
C ASN A 597 -20.43 11.16 20.54
N HIS A 598 -20.48 12.25 19.77
CA HIS A 598 -19.25 13.01 19.44
C HIS A 598 -18.53 13.56 20.67
N ARG A 599 -19.27 14.10 21.64
CA ARG A 599 -18.68 14.60 22.90
C ARG A 599 -18.09 13.47 23.74
N ILE A 600 -18.75 12.32 23.79
CA ILE A 600 -18.21 11.10 24.42
C ILE A 600 -16.90 10.69 23.74
N PHE A 601 -16.88 10.62 22.41
CA PHE A 601 -15.68 10.28 21.65
C PHE A 601 -14.53 11.26 21.94
N ALA A 602 -14.81 12.56 21.95
CA ALA A 602 -13.80 13.58 22.27
C ALA A 602 -13.25 13.44 23.70
N ALA A 603 -14.09 13.06 24.67
CA ALA A 603 -13.67 12.77 26.04
C ALA A 603 -12.78 11.52 26.11
N LEU A 604 -13.12 10.45 25.38
CA LEU A 604 -12.26 9.25 25.29
C LEU A 604 -10.88 9.56 24.70
N GLN A 605 -10.81 10.41 23.66
CA GLN A 605 -9.54 10.85 23.09
C GLN A 605 -8.67 11.60 24.11
N ARG A 606 -9.27 12.49 24.92
CA ARG A 606 -8.56 13.16 26.02
C ARG A 606 -8.05 12.19 27.08
N GLN A 607 -8.87 11.21 27.47
CA GLN A 607 -8.47 10.17 28.43
C GLN A 607 -7.30 9.34 27.90
N MET A 608 -7.34 8.97 26.61
CA MET A 608 -6.26 8.24 25.95
C MET A 608 -4.96 9.05 25.93
N ASP A 609 -5.01 10.34 25.58
CA ASP A 609 -3.84 11.21 25.57
C ASP A 609 -3.24 11.43 26.98
N ALA A 610 -4.08 11.40 28.01
CA ALA A 610 -3.64 11.43 29.41
C ALA A 610 -2.94 10.11 29.84
N GLY A 611 -3.22 8.99 29.16
CA GLY A 611 -2.68 7.65 29.43
C GLY A 611 -3.60 6.72 30.21
N ASP A 612 -4.80 7.17 30.55
CA ASP A 612 -5.79 6.44 31.35
C ASP A 612 -7.04 6.07 30.53
N GLY A 613 -6.92 6.04 29.21
CA GLY A 613 -8.03 5.80 28.29
C GLY A 613 -7.81 4.65 27.31
N VAL A 614 -8.84 4.41 26.51
CA VAL A 614 -8.88 3.42 25.43
C VAL A 614 -8.89 4.10 24.08
N ALA A 615 -8.21 3.51 23.11
CA ALA A 615 -8.22 3.97 21.72
C ALA A 615 -9.33 3.25 20.97
N LEU A 616 -10.44 3.96 20.78
CA LEU A 616 -11.61 3.54 19.98
C LEU A 616 -11.72 4.43 18.74
N SER A 617 -12.61 4.07 17.81
CA SER A 617 -13.00 4.95 16.70
C SER A 617 -14.48 5.32 16.74
N LEU A 618 -14.87 6.22 15.84
CA LEU A 618 -16.26 6.67 15.64
C LEU A 618 -16.58 6.54 14.14
N THR A 619 -17.73 5.99 13.80
CA THR A 619 -18.29 6.08 12.44
C THR A 619 -19.34 7.19 12.39
N GLU A 620 -19.24 8.05 11.38
CA GLU A 620 -20.15 9.17 11.14
C GLU A 620 -21.52 8.72 10.59
N ARG A 621 -21.55 7.53 9.98
CA ARG A 621 -22.74 6.94 9.38
C ARG A 621 -22.59 5.42 9.41
N TYR A 622 -23.02 4.81 10.50
CA TYR A 622 -23.18 3.36 10.57
C TYR A 622 -24.29 2.89 9.62
N ARG A 623 -25.44 3.58 9.66
CA ARG A 623 -26.58 3.43 8.74
C ARG A 623 -27.44 4.67 8.77
N ASP A 624 -28.38 4.78 7.85
CA ASP A 624 -29.39 5.82 7.88
C ASP A 624 -30.61 5.39 8.72
N ALA A 625 -31.17 6.34 9.45
CA ALA A 625 -32.43 6.18 10.19
C ALA A 625 -33.65 6.39 9.29
N ALA A 626 -34.84 5.98 9.75
CA ALA A 626 -36.10 6.20 9.05
C ALA A 626 -36.43 7.69 8.79
N CYS A 627 -35.83 8.61 9.56
CA CYS A 627 -35.94 10.06 9.33
C CYS A 627 -34.98 10.60 8.26
N GLY A 628 -34.12 9.75 7.68
CA GLY A 628 -33.12 10.09 6.66
C GLY A 628 -31.78 10.61 7.20
N GLY A 629 -31.63 10.76 8.53
CA GLY A 629 -30.38 11.19 9.16
C GLY A 629 -29.42 10.01 9.42
N PRO A 630 -28.10 10.24 9.44
CA PRO A 630 -27.12 9.20 9.73
C PRO A 630 -27.10 8.86 11.22
N ILE A 631 -26.98 7.58 11.55
CA ILE A 631 -26.71 7.11 12.90
C ILE A 631 -25.21 7.05 13.12
N VAL A 632 -24.70 7.91 14.01
CA VAL A 632 -23.31 7.88 14.48
C VAL A 632 -23.11 6.73 15.47
N ALA A 633 -21.97 6.05 15.46
CA ALA A 633 -21.69 5.01 16.46
C ALA A 633 -20.21 4.99 16.87
N LEU A 634 -19.98 4.73 18.16
CA LEU A 634 -18.65 4.38 18.66
C LEU A 634 -18.32 2.96 18.18
N LYS A 635 -17.05 2.72 17.86
CA LYS A 635 -16.57 1.47 17.31
C LYS A 635 -15.39 0.95 18.11
N SER A 636 -15.54 -0.28 18.59
CA SER A 636 -14.44 -1.13 19.07
C SER A 636 -14.20 -2.21 18.02
N PHE A 637 -12.99 -2.25 17.46
CA PHE A 637 -12.54 -3.31 16.57
C PHE A 637 -11.34 -4.02 17.20
N VAL A 638 -11.55 -5.23 17.69
CA VAL A 638 -10.58 -5.99 18.47
C VAL A 638 -9.64 -6.73 17.54
N MET A 639 -8.37 -6.31 17.50
CA MET A 639 -7.32 -6.99 16.72
C MET A 639 -6.11 -7.41 17.56
N SER A 640 -6.05 -7.03 18.83
CA SER A 640 -4.94 -7.40 19.70
C SER A 640 -5.12 -8.83 20.25
N PRO A 641 -4.11 -9.72 20.13
CA PRO A 641 -4.12 -11.03 20.79
C PRO A 641 -3.86 -10.94 22.30
N PHE A 642 -3.63 -9.74 22.83
CA PHE A 642 -3.33 -9.48 24.24
C PHE A 642 -4.51 -8.89 25.00
N VAL A 643 -5.67 -8.77 24.35
CA VAL A 643 -6.90 -8.32 24.98
C VAL A 643 -7.41 -9.40 25.93
N ASP A 644 -8.06 -8.99 27.02
CA ASP A 644 -8.72 -9.90 27.95
C ASP A 644 -10.05 -9.28 28.45
N ALA A 645 -10.76 -10.01 29.30
CA ALA A 645 -12.02 -9.53 29.88
C ALA A 645 -11.84 -8.23 30.67
N ALA A 646 -10.70 -8.06 31.35
CA ALA A 646 -10.42 -6.84 32.11
C ALA A 646 -10.24 -5.63 31.19
N ALA A 647 -9.65 -5.81 30.01
CA ALA A 647 -9.58 -4.77 28.99
C ALA A 647 -10.98 -4.35 28.49
N MET A 648 -11.94 -5.28 28.40
CA MET A 648 -13.33 -4.95 28.01
C MET A 648 -14.07 -4.19 29.12
N ASP A 649 -13.86 -4.57 30.38
CA ASP A 649 -14.40 -3.82 31.53
C ASP A 649 -13.80 -2.41 31.61
N GLU A 650 -12.51 -2.24 31.29
CA GLU A 650 -11.87 -0.91 31.23
C GLU A 650 -12.47 -0.03 30.13
N VAL A 651 -12.86 -0.60 28.98
CA VAL A 651 -13.59 0.16 27.94
C VAL A 651 -14.88 0.75 28.53
N VAL A 652 -15.67 -0.05 29.25
CA VAL A 652 -16.92 0.42 29.87
C VAL A 652 -16.64 1.44 30.97
N ALA A 653 -15.57 1.27 31.76
CA ALA A 653 -15.16 2.24 32.76
C ALA A 653 -14.75 3.59 32.15
N CYS A 654 -14.02 3.59 31.03
CA CYS A 654 -13.67 4.80 30.27
C CYS A 654 -14.92 5.52 29.76
N LEU A 655 -15.90 4.76 29.24
CA LEU A 655 -17.18 5.31 28.78
C LEU A 655 -17.94 5.97 29.93
N GLU A 656 -18.00 5.35 31.10
CA GLU A 656 -18.66 5.93 32.27
C GLU A 656 -17.97 7.24 32.71
N ARG A 657 -16.63 7.26 32.76
CA ARG A 657 -15.87 8.50 33.03
C ARG A 657 -16.16 9.59 32.01
N ALA A 658 -16.23 9.23 30.72
CA ALA A 658 -16.56 10.15 29.65
C ALA A 658 -17.99 10.70 29.78
N ARG A 659 -18.96 9.89 30.21
CA ARG A 659 -20.33 10.35 30.48
C ARG A 659 -20.38 11.38 31.61
N VAL A 660 -19.67 11.14 32.71
CA VAL A 660 -19.56 12.07 33.84
C VAL A 660 -18.95 13.40 33.39
N GLU A 661 -17.86 13.35 32.62
CA GLU A 661 -17.20 14.54 32.07
C GLU A 661 -18.13 15.37 31.18
N VAL A 662 -18.83 14.71 30.24
CA VAL A 662 -19.74 15.38 29.32
C VAL A 662 -20.98 15.95 30.03
N ALA A 663 -21.45 15.31 31.09
CA ALA A 663 -22.53 15.84 31.93
C ALA A 663 -22.08 17.07 32.73
N GLY A 664 -20.87 17.05 33.30
CA GLY A 664 -20.31 18.19 34.03
C GLY A 664 -20.10 19.43 33.16
N ALA A 665 -19.59 19.25 31.93
CA ALA A 665 -19.38 20.33 30.98
C ALA A 665 -20.68 20.93 30.38
N ALA A 666 -21.84 20.30 30.62
CA ALA A 666 -23.15 20.85 30.23
C ALA A 666 -23.81 21.69 31.35
N ALA A 667 -23.23 21.67 32.56
CA ALA A 667 -23.69 22.44 33.72
C ALA A 667 -22.92 23.77 33.92
N GLU A 668 -21.83 23.96 33.17
CA GLU A 668 -21.08 25.22 33.00
C GLU A 668 -21.52 25.93 31.72
#